data_AF-I7M3Q7-F1
#
_entry.id   AF-I7M3Q7-F1
#
_cell.length_a   1.000
_cell.length_b   1.000
_cell.length_c   1.000
_cell.angle_alpha   90.00
_cell.angle_beta   90.00
_cell.angle_gamma   90.00
#
_symmetry.space_group_name_H-M   'P 1'
#
loop_
_entity.id
_entity.type
_entity.pdbx_description
1 polymer ?
#
loop_
_entity_poly.entity_id
_entity_poly.type
_entity_poly.pdbx_seq_one_letter_code
_entity_poly.pdbx_strand_id
1 'polypeptide(L)'
;MGRGDRCSVRTKKCPKTAEKSKQKAHTKQISKKIQNSHGNTCTINVNTHAILSNSTAIKVKARKVSQKRIPSNKMISTEDQKVERNVKNPSLILIEDESHSTNFESYASPRMNCVVSQSPANSPSQDYNNQDYCSHNQHLHPNQNSIFYSMRCGGNVQQQSRNGSKTSIENIKSHQSINFQGEDLLSLNPLQNPKMRLPSEYSSFIEVPTVFPTEEEFKDPYKLFAMLHQQGYHKHGIVKIIPPKSWKPQYNFDKITEKVTTRTQILAELSQAQPFSQNNDQYTYKEFKKMADDFKKTYKFQTKTNFQNEYRQIEYEFWEHVEHPELFKDELEVEYAADLPSKKYGSAFSVMDNMHNSTFNLNNINSIKNSLFQHFSKDHSGISGISNPWVYLGMMFASFCWHVEDLYMCALNYLHIGEAKTWYGIPPEYKYKFEEVYKKTYPQIFKKKPDVLFHINLMLSPAVALENGIPVYRTEQKPGEFIFTFPKTYHAGFSHGFNCGEAVNVITFDWFQNYQEAVQYYQTIKHPTKNYFKSASFAVEWLISQVIMNMEQSKFDLSTLVKIKEEWSKIVQAEQQKRKKVLAKYGEENVKICEFSNKKERYDRHICWLCGYYSFYSYLFCNSCIKKSCTSHDTPCKCNKTPQLFIRFTDEDFAEQEEIINQKMKECSQ
;
A
#
# COMPACT_ATOMS: atom_id res chain seq x y z
N MET A 1 73.42 3.56 0.10
CA MET A 1 73.96 3.16 1.43
C MET A 1 72.76 2.95 2.35
N GLY A 2 72.56 1.91 3.12
CA GLY A 2 73.21 0.63 3.41
C GLY A 2 72.30 -0.03 4.45
N ARG A 3 71.84 -1.27 4.18
CA ARG A 3 72.06 -2.49 4.99
C ARG A 3 71.48 -2.43 6.41
N GLY A 4 70.50 -3.27 6.74
CA GLY A 4 70.68 -4.70 7.03
C GLY A 4 70.18 -4.90 8.47
N ASP A 5 69.71 -6.03 8.96
CA ASP A 5 69.81 -7.43 8.54
C ASP A 5 68.74 -8.21 9.35
N ARG A 6 67.99 -9.12 8.72
CA ARG A 6 68.03 -10.61 8.88
C ARG A 6 67.59 -11.12 10.26
N CYS A 7 66.73 -12.14 10.38
CA CYS A 7 66.85 -13.54 9.91
C CYS A 7 65.48 -14.23 10.20
N SER A 8 65.02 -15.33 9.59
CA SER A 8 65.56 -16.25 8.59
C SER A 8 64.46 -17.26 8.16
N VAL A 9 64.39 -17.51 6.84
CA VAL A 9 64.36 -18.83 6.14
C VAL A 9 63.36 -19.90 6.64
N ARG A 10 62.43 -20.44 5.81
CA ARG A 10 62.72 -21.43 4.74
C ARG A 10 61.49 -21.70 3.83
N THR A 11 61.76 -21.82 2.55
CA THR A 11 60.88 -22.28 1.45
C THR A 11 60.47 -23.75 1.57
N LYS A 12 59.26 -24.11 1.10
CA LYS A 12 59.01 -25.12 0.04
C LYS A 12 57.52 -25.26 -0.31
N LYS A 13 57.25 -25.39 -1.62
CA LYS A 13 55.93 -25.60 -2.26
C LYS A 13 55.43 -27.06 -2.09
N CYS A 14 54.10 -27.18 -1.93
CA CYS A 14 53.12 -28.23 -2.35
C CYS A 14 53.42 -29.72 -2.09
N PRO A 15 52.39 -30.54 -1.76
CA PRO A 15 51.45 -31.01 -2.79
C PRO A 15 49.99 -31.27 -2.35
N LYS A 16 49.11 -31.44 -3.34
CA LYS A 16 47.78 -32.04 -3.22
C LYS A 16 47.87 -33.50 -2.77
N THR A 17 47.03 -33.93 -1.84
CA THR A 17 46.34 -35.24 -1.85
C THR A 17 45.16 -35.22 -0.88
N ALA A 18 44.07 -35.87 -1.32
CA ALA A 18 42.85 -36.08 -0.57
C ALA A 18 43.07 -37.15 0.52
N GLU A 19 42.50 -36.97 1.72
CA GLU A 19 42.11 -38.10 2.56
C GLU A 19 41.03 -37.74 3.58
N LYS A 20 40.16 -38.73 3.80
CA LYS A 20 38.90 -38.73 4.55
C LYS A 20 39.15 -38.56 6.05
N SER A 21 38.40 -37.68 6.71
CA SER A 21 38.29 -37.66 8.18
C SER A 21 36.87 -38.00 8.64
N LYS A 22 36.79 -39.07 9.43
CA LYS A 22 35.59 -39.60 10.10
C LYS A 22 35.12 -38.60 11.17
N GLN A 23 33.88 -38.10 11.11
CA GLN A 23 33.22 -37.48 12.26
C GLN A 23 32.44 -38.54 13.05
N LYS A 24 32.82 -38.73 14.31
CA LYS A 24 32.06 -39.48 15.31
C LYS A 24 30.77 -38.72 15.63
N ALA A 25 29.62 -39.37 15.47
CA ALA A 25 28.34 -38.85 15.93
C ALA A 25 28.22 -38.97 17.45
N HIS A 26 28.03 -37.85 18.14
CA HIS A 26 27.61 -37.84 19.55
C HIS A 26 26.08 -37.85 19.63
N THR A 27 25.51 -38.95 20.14
CA THR A 27 24.09 -39.02 20.50
C THR A 27 23.89 -38.33 21.84
N LYS A 28 23.07 -37.26 21.90
CA LYS A 28 22.63 -36.66 23.17
C LYS A 28 21.24 -37.21 23.51
N GLN A 29 21.16 -37.96 24.59
CA GLN A 29 19.90 -38.41 25.19
C GLN A 29 19.36 -37.28 26.09
N ILE A 30 18.15 -36.80 25.83
CA ILE A 30 17.48 -35.81 26.68
C ILE A 30 16.32 -36.50 27.40
N SER A 31 16.40 -36.50 28.73
CA SER A 31 15.38 -37.04 29.63
C SER A 31 14.64 -35.90 30.31
N LYS A 32 13.31 -35.85 30.23
CA LYS A 32 12.49 -34.87 30.95
C LYS A 32 11.44 -35.58 31.81
N LYS A 33 11.43 -35.29 33.11
CA LYS A 33 10.41 -35.77 34.06
C LYS A 33 9.26 -34.77 34.11
N ILE A 34 8.04 -35.26 34.00
CA ILE A 34 6.82 -34.46 34.12
C ILE A 34 5.92 -35.13 35.15
N GLN A 35 5.40 -34.33 36.09
CA GLN A 35 4.49 -34.76 37.14
C GLN A 35 3.11 -34.15 36.88
N ASN A 36 2.06 -34.96 36.98
CA ASN A 36 0.69 -34.47 36.80
C ASN A 36 0.09 -33.96 38.12
N SER A 37 -1.08 -33.32 38.05
CA SER A 37 -1.80 -32.73 39.19
C SER A 37 -2.26 -33.73 40.26
N HIS A 38 -2.02 -35.04 40.05
CA HIS A 38 -2.30 -36.10 41.02
C HIS A 38 -1.03 -36.76 41.57
N GLY A 39 0.14 -36.14 41.37
CA GLY A 39 1.41 -36.55 41.97
C GLY A 39 2.16 -37.67 41.26
N ASN A 40 1.64 -38.20 40.14
CA ASN A 40 2.30 -39.26 39.39
C ASN A 40 3.36 -38.71 38.43
N THR A 41 4.57 -39.28 38.48
CA THR A 41 5.74 -38.82 37.72
C THR A 41 6.04 -39.75 36.56
N CYS A 42 6.12 -39.23 35.33
CA CYS A 42 6.53 -39.99 34.15
C CYS A 42 7.82 -39.39 33.55
N THR A 43 8.73 -40.24 33.07
CA THR A 43 10.01 -39.84 32.46
C THR A 43 9.98 -40.12 30.97
N ILE A 44 10.14 -39.10 30.14
CA ILE A 44 10.19 -39.24 28.68
C ILE A 44 11.65 -39.10 28.23
N ASN A 45 12.15 -40.11 27.50
CA ASN A 45 13.47 -40.11 26.87
C ASN A 45 13.29 -40.00 25.35
N VAL A 46 13.97 -39.04 24.71
CA VAL A 46 13.94 -38.88 23.24
C VAL A 46 15.33 -39.16 22.68
N ASN A 47 15.41 -40.11 21.73
CA ASN A 47 16.58 -40.37 20.90
C ASN A 47 16.27 -39.93 19.47
N THR A 48 17.14 -39.15 18.84
CA THR A 48 16.99 -38.72 17.45
C THR A 48 17.74 -39.66 16.50
N HIS A 49 17.01 -40.32 15.60
CA HIS A 49 17.55 -40.94 14.39
C HIS A 49 16.81 -40.39 13.17
N ALA A 50 17.55 -40.10 12.10
CA ALA A 50 17.01 -39.75 10.79
C ALA A 50 16.97 -41.00 9.90
N ILE A 51 15.81 -41.32 9.30
CA ILE A 51 15.69 -42.25 8.16
C ILE A 51 14.58 -41.72 7.20
N LEU A 52 14.88 -41.79 5.90
CA LEU A 52 14.07 -41.47 4.72
C LEU A 52 12.96 -42.51 4.43
N SER A 53 12.00 -42.08 3.59
CA SER A 53 10.96 -42.84 2.85
C SER A 53 9.59 -43.05 3.53
N ASN A 54 8.56 -42.35 3.05
CA ASN A 54 7.54 -42.93 2.16
C ASN A 54 6.46 -41.91 1.77
N SER A 55 5.94 -42.09 0.56
CA SER A 55 4.81 -41.40 -0.05
C SER A 55 3.55 -41.45 0.81
N THR A 56 2.88 -40.30 1.01
CA THR A 56 1.51 -40.28 1.49
C THR A 56 0.71 -39.24 0.72
N ALA A 57 -0.27 -39.72 -0.05
CA ALA A 57 -1.26 -38.91 -0.75
C ALA A 57 -2.03 -38.04 0.25
N ILE A 58 -1.99 -36.72 0.05
CA ILE A 58 -2.83 -35.78 0.80
C ILE A 58 -4.23 -35.80 0.17
N LYS A 59 -5.19 -36.39 0.89
CA LYS A 59 -6.62 -36.20 0.61
C LYS A 59 -6.99 -34.77 0.95
N VAL A 60 -7.32 -33.98 -0.07
CA VAL A 60 -7.99 -32.67 0.07
C VAL A 60 -9.37 -32.92 0.68
N LYS A 61 -9.58 -32.46 1.92
CA LYS A 61 -10.92 -32.41 2.53
C LYS A 61 -11.62 -31.14 2.06
N ALA A 62 -12.51 -31.27 1.08
CA ALA A 62 -13.57 -30.29 0.86
C ALA A 62 -14.50 -30.31 2.09
N ARG A 63 -14.59 -29.21 2.82
CA ARG A 63 -15.60 -29.01 3.87
C ARG A 63 -16.92 -28.66 3.18
N LYS A 64 -17.83 -29.63 3.07
CA LYS A 64 -19.26 -29.35 2.86
C LYS A 64 -19.85 -28.84 4.17
N VAL A 65 -20.39 -27.62 4.15
CA VAL A 65 -21.30 -27.15 5.21
C VAL A 65 -22.64 -27.86 5.00
N SER A 66 -22.96 -28.82 5.86
CA SER A 66 -24.26 -29.51 5.84
C SER A 66 -25.31 -28.68 6.58
N GLN A 67 -26.25 -28.10 5.85
CA GLN A 67 -27.51 -27.61 6.42
C GLN A 67 -28.36 -28.78 6.91
N LYS A 68 -28.96 -28.59 8.10
CA LYS A 68 -29.86 -29.52 8.78
C LYS A 68 -31.12 -29.78 7.93
N ARG A 69 -31.44 -31.06 7.72
CA ARG A 69 -32.75 -31.51 7.22
C ARG A 69 -33.81 -31.47 8.33
N ILE A 70 -34.99 -30.95 8.00
CA ILE A 70 -36.27 -31.21 8.66
C ILE A 70 -37.01 -32.26 7.79
N PRO A 71 -37.63 -33.32 8.34
CA PRO A 71 -38.23 -34.38 7.54
C PRO A 71 -39.76 -34.28 7.39
N SER A 72 -40.27 -34.99 6.36
CA SER A 72 -41.64 -35.43 6.03
C SER A 72 -42.14 -34.85 4.69
N ASN A 73 -42.84 -35.55 3.78
CA ASN A 73 -43.31 -36.93 3.68
C ASN A 73 -43.71 -37.23 2.21
N LYS A 74 -43.57 -38.50 1.81
CA LYS A 74 -44.34 -39.30 0.80
C LYS A 74 -44.42 -38.93 -0.70
N MET A 75 -43.87 -39.87 -1.48
CA MET A 75 -44.41 -40.62 -2.65
C MET A 75 -45.17 -39.89 -3.77
N ILE A 76 -44.72 -40.08 -5.02
CA ILE A 76 -45.36 -40.92 -6.06
C ILE A 76 -44.39 -41.09 -7.26
N SER A 77 -44.47 -42.27 -7.88
CA SER A 77 -43.70 -42.89 -8.97
C SER A 77 -44.13 -42.48 -10.39
N THR A 78 -43.22 -42.67 -11.37
CA THR A 78 -43.33 -43.33 -12.71
C THR A 78 -42.24 -42.74 -13.64
N GLU A 79 -41.27 -43.53 -14.14
CA GLU A 79 -41.26 -44.20 -15.48
C GLU A 79 -41.43 -43.16 -16.62
N ASP A 80 -40.65 -43.07 -17.70
CA ASP A 80 -39.77 -44.03 -18.38
C ASP A 80 -38.99 -43.34 -19.53
N GLN A 81 -38.11 -44.11 -20.20
CA GLN A 81 -37.55 -43.95 -21.56
C GLN A 81 -36.14 -43.37 -21.81
N LYS A 82 -35.25 -44.33 -22.09
CA LYS A 82 -34.01 -44.33 -22.87
C LYS A 82 -34.18 -43.78 -24.29
N VAL A 83 -33.15 -43.10 -24.82
CA VAL A 83 -32.57 -43.38 -26.16
C VAL A 83 -31.06 -43.09 -26.13
N GLU A 84 -30.24 -44.13 -26.28
CA GLU A 84 -28.84 -44.08 -26.71
C GLU A 84 -28.78 -44.00 -28.24
N ARG A 85 -27.85 -43.18 -28.80
CA ARG A 85 -27.13 -43.55 -30.02
C ARG A 85 -25.69 -43.05 -29.99
N ASN A 86 -24.78 -44.02 -29.98
CA ASN A 86 -23.37 -43.94 -30.31
C ASN A 86 -23.15 -43.61 -31.79
N VAL A 87 -22.16 -42.77 -32.12
CA VAL A 87 -21.28 -42.97 -33.29
C VAL A 87 -19.86 -42.55 -32.90
N LYS A 88 -18.90 -43.45 -33.16
CA LYS A 88 -17.45 -43.33 -32.99
C LYS A 88 -16.80 -42.79 -34.27
N ASN A 89 -15.88 -41.80 -34.12
CA ASN A 89 -14.50 -41.65 -34.67
C ASN A 89 -14.21 -41.89 -36.19
N PRO A 90 -13.01 -41.58 -36.74
CA PRO A 90 -11.87 -40.76 -36.26
C PRO A 90 -11.18 -39.87 -37.35
N SER A 91 -10.06 -39.25 -36.96
CA SER A 91 -8.84 -39.00 -37.77
C SER A 91 -8.65 -37.61 -38.40
N LEU A 92 -7.86 -36.78 -37.71
CA LEU A 92 -7.13 -35.63 -38.24
C LEU A 92 -5.71 -36.07 -38.62
N ILE A 93 -5.32 -35.76 -39.84
CA ILE A 93 -4.00 -35.96 -40.44
C ILE A 93 -3.07 -34.83 -40.01
N LEU A 94 -1.85 -35.21 -39.63
CA LEU A 94 -0.68 -34.33 -39.42
C LEU A 94 -0.16 -33.84 -40.77
N ILE A 95 0.10 -32.54 -40.90
CA ILE A 95 1.08 -32.00 -41.84
C ILE A 95 1.96 -31.02 -41.06
N GLU A 96 3.21 -31.41 -40.89
CA GLU A 96 4.34 -30.53 -40.60
C GLU A 96 4.65 -29.71 -41.86
N ASP A 97 5.01 -28.43 -41.70
CA ASP A 97 5.92 -27.80 -42.65
C ASP A 97 6.80 -26.78 -41.93
N GLU A 98 8.10 -27.00 -42.07
CA GLU A 98 9.19 -26.15 -41.60
C GLU A 98 9.48 -25.03 -42.59
N SER A 99 9.90 -23.89 -42.03
CA SER A 99 10.83 -22.92 -42.60
C SER A 99 10.41 -22.12 -43.84
N HIS A 100 10.51 -20.79 -43.73
CA HIS A 100 11.34 -20.01 -44.64
C HIS A 100 11.62 -18.61 -44.09
N SER A 101 12.92 -18.33 -44.01
CA SER A 101 13.52 -17.01 -43.85
C SER A 101 13.56 -16.30 -45.20
N THR A 102 13.11 -15.04 -45.26
CA THR A 102 13.61 -14.07 -46.25
C THR A 102 13.62 -12.66 -45.66
N ASN A 103 14.69 -11.94 -45.97
CA ASN A 103 15.08 -10.63 -45.50
C ASN A 103 14.34 -9.45 -46.18
N PHE A 104 14.59 -8.27 -45.59
CA PHE A 104 14.50 -6.89 -46.12
C PHE A 104 13.11 -6.27 -46.25
N GLU A 105 12.85 -5.20 -45.46
CA GLU A 105 13.02 -3.84 -45.95
C GLU A 105 12.96 -2.80 -44.81
N SER A 106 13.90 -1.86 -44.87
CA SER A 106 14.01 -0.66 -44.05
C SER A 106 13.00 0.38 -44.51
N TYR A 107 12.14 0.88 -43.61
CA TYR A 107 11.46 2.15 -43.83
C TYR A 107 11.49 3.08 -42.61
N ALA A 108 12.04 4.25 -42.91
CA ALA A 108 12.16 5.51 -42.20
C ALA A 108 11.10 5.86 -41.15
N SER A 109 11.58 6.57 -40.11
CA SER A 109 10.80 7.41 -39.21
C SER A 109 9.89 8.38 -39.95
N PRO A 110 8.65 8.60 -39.47
CA PRO A 110 7.96 9.85 -39.69
C PRO A 110 8.24 10.80 -38.52
N ARG A 111 9.06 11.82 -38.78
CA ARG A 111 8.96 13.12 -38.10
C ARG A 111 7.60 13.71 -38.46
N MET A 112 6.72 13.97 -37.49
CA MET A 112 5.61 14.90 -37.70
C MET A 112 5.93 16.25 -37.05
N ASN A 113 5.99 17.27 -37.90
CA ASN A 113 5.98 18.68 -37.54
C ASN A 113 4.65 19.29 -37.99
N CYS A 114 4.11 20.17 -37.14
CA CYS A 114 3.07 21.19 -37.39
C CYS A 114 1.64 20.65 -37.63
N VAL A 115 0.56 21.32 -37.21
CA VAL A 115 0.26 22.75 -37.35
C VAL A 115 -0.63 23.26 -36.19
N VAL A 116 -0.27 24.43 -35.67
CA VAL A 116 -1.05 25.26 -34.76
C VAL A 116 -2.13 26.00 -35.55
N SER A 117 -3.39 25.89 -35.16
CA SER A 117 -4.47 26.74 -35.65
C SER A 117 -4.71 27.92 -34.68
N GLN A 118 -4.39 29.13 -35.11
CA GLN A 118 -4.84 30.40 -34.53
C GLN A 118 -6.28 30.68 -35.02
N SER A 119 -7.25 31.13 -34.22
CA SER A 119 -7.55 32.54 -33.87
C SER A 119 -9.02 32.62 -33.37
N PRO A 120 -9.55 33.74 -32.82
CA PRO A 120 -8.91 34.98 -32.39
C PRO A 120 -9.28 35.42 -30.96
N ALA A 121 -8.52 36.40 -30.47
CA ALA A 121 -8.73 37.17 -29.26
C ALA A 121 -9.94 38.13 -29.34
N ASN A 122 -10.60 38.35 -28.20
CA ASN A 122 -11.13 39.66 -27.79
C ASN A 122 -11.15 39.74 -26.25
N SER A 123 -10.93 40.95 -25.76
CA SER A 123 -10.31 41.36 -24.48
C SER A 123 -11.36 41.83 -23.43
N PRO A 124 -11.01 42.61 -22.38
CA PRO A 124 -10.65 42.13 -21.04
C PRO A 124 -11.53 42.72 -19.91
N SER A 125 -11.13 42.42 -18.64
CA SER A 125 -11.46 43.08 -17.35
C SER A 125 -12.46 42.35 -16.42
N GLN A 126 -12.01 41.94 -15.23
CA GLN A 126 -12.06 42.73 -13.98
C GLN A 126 -11.66 41.88 -12.76
N ASP A 127 -10.86 42.49 -11.89
CA ASP A 127 -10.53 42.07 -10.52
C ASP A 127 -11.78 41.67 -9.71
N TYR A 128 -11.69 40.62 -8.88
CA TYR A 128 -12.42 40.61 -7.60
C TYR A 128 -11.72 39.77 -6.53
N ASN A 129 -11.73 40.38 -5.34
CA ASN A 129 -11.10 40.03 -4.07
C ASN A 129 -11.54 38.70 -3.43
N ASN A 130 -10.66 38.25 -2.52
CA ASN A 130 -10.96 37.51 -1.29
C ASN A 130 -12.37 37.76 -0.75
N GLN A 131 -13.07 36.70 -0.34
CA GLN A 131 -13.88 36.74 0.88
C GLN A 131 -14.18 35.36 1.47
N ASP A 132 -14.17 35.38 2.79
CA ASP A 132 -14.40 34.33 3.76
C ASP A 132 -15.66 33.49 3.54
N TYR A 133 -15.57 32.18 3.83
CA TYR A 133 -16.74 31.41 4.25
C TYR A 133 -16.44 30.70 5.56
N CYS A 134 -16.95 31.29 6.65
CA CYS A 134 -17.07 30.67 7.94
C CYS A 134 -18.56 30.58 8.33
N SER A 135 -18.89 29.47 8.99
CA SER A 135 -20.08 29.20 9.81
C SER A 135 -21.37 28.75 9.12
N HIS A 136 -21.82 27.53 9.47
CA HIS A 136 -22.96 27.30 10.36
C HIS A 136 -23.20 25.78 10.47
N ASN A 137 -23.08 25.21 11.67
CA ASN A 137 -23.99 24.12 12.07
C ASN A 137 -24.04 23.94 13.58
N GLN A 138 -25.29 23.80 14.05
CA GLN A 138 -25.78 23.93 15.41
C GLN A 138 -25.51 22.70 16.30
N HIS A 139 -25.64 22.95 17.59
CA HIS A 139 -25.37 22.12 18.75
C HIS A 139 -26.22 20.84 18.87
N LEU A 140 -25.59 19.76 19.34
CA LEU A 140 -26.21 18.74 20.21
C LEU A 140 -25.17 18.22 21.24
N HIS A 141 -25.54 18.23 22.52
CA HIS A 141 -24.87 17.57 23.66
C HIS A 141 -25.18 16.04 23.64
N PRO A 142 -24.34 15.11 24.17
CA PRO A 142 -24.23 14.89 25.62
C PRO A 142 -22.91 14.29 26.20
N ASN A 143 -22.84 14.42 27.53
CA ASN A 143 -22.23 13.62 28.61
C ASN A 143 -20.92 12.81 28.47
N GLN A 144 -20.16 12.95 29.56
CA GLN A 144 -18.82 12.48 29.85
C GLN A 144 -18.79 11.00 30.27
N ASN A 145 -17.91 10.23 29.63
CA ASN A 145 -16.94 9.32 30.24
C ASN A 145 -16.31 8.46 29.13
N SER A 146 -15.04 8.67 28.83
CA SER A 146 -14.30 7.72 27.99
C SER A 146 -12.81 7.73 28.33
N ILE A 147 -12.37 6.58 28.84
CA ILE A 147 -11.00 6.17 29.09
C ILE A 147 -10.27 6.07 27.73
N PHE A 148 -9.07 6.65 27.65
CA PHE A 148 -8.24 6.68 26.44
C PHE A 148 -7.75 5.28 26.06
N TYR A 149 -8.07 4.84 24.84
CA TYR A 149 -7.38 3.73 24.17
C TYR A 149 -6.53 4.29 23.03
N SER A 150 -5.20 4.16 23.15
CA SER A 150 -4.28 4.37 22.02
C SER A 150 -4.33 3.16 21.10
N MET A 151 -4.67 3.35 19.83
CA MET A 151 -4.36 2.34 18.81
C MET A 151 -2.85 2.36 18.57
N ARG A 152 -2.15 1.36 19.13
CA ARG A 152 -0.74 1.10 18.87
C ARG A 152 -0.61 0.36 17.55
N CYS A 153 0.22 0.89 16.66
CA CYS A 153 0.84 0.15 15.58
C CYS A 153 1.60 -1.05 16.16
N GLY A 154 1.45 -2.23 15.55
CA GLY A 154 2.02 -3.48 16.01
C GLY A 154 3.55 -3.43 16.10
N GLY A 155 4.05 -3.73 17.31
CA GLY A 155 5.45 -3.96 17.61
C GLY A 155 5.54 -4.68 18.96
N ASN A 156 5.89 -5.97 18.94
CA ASN A 156 6.03 -6.80 20.13
C ASN A 156 7.28 -6.36 20.92
N VAL A 157 7.09 -5.92 22.16
CA VAL A 157 8.16 -5.83 23.17
C VAL A 157 7.67 -6.58 24.41
N GLN A 158 8.42 -7.62 24.79
CA GLN A 158 8.25 -8.38 26.02
C GLN A 158 8.34 -7.46 27.24
N GLN A 159 7.37 -7.54 28.16
CA GLN A 159 7.53 -7.00 29.51
C GLN A 159 7.27 -8.08 30.54
N GLN A 160 8.24 -8.18 31.45
CA GLN A 160 8.31 -9.08 32.58
C GLN A 160 7.31 -8.69 33.68
N SER A 161 6.86 -9.72 34.39
CA SER A 161 5.94 -9.73 35.52
C SER A 161 6.37 -8.89 36.72
N ARG A 162 5.41 -8.20 37.37
CA ARG A 162 5.40 -7.96 38.83
C ARG A 162 3.98 -8.07 39.40
N ASN A 163 3.92 -8.63 40.61
CA ASN A 163 2.78 -9.13 41.37
C ASN A 163 1.92 -8.04 42.06
N GLY A 164 0.69 -8.45 42.42
CA GLY A 164 -0.19 -7.86 43.45
C GLY A 164 -1.41 -7.14 42.85
N SER A 165 -2.67 -7.34 43.23
CA SER A 165 -3.26 -7.97 44.42
C SER A 165 -4.72 -8.31 44.10
N LYS A 166 -5.20 -9.44 44.61
CA LYS A 166 -6.60 -9.90 44.54
C LYS A 166 -7.50 -9.00 45.39
N THR A 167 -8.64 -8.59 44.86
CA THR A 167 -9.89 -8.45 45.63
C THR A 167 -11.08 -8.89 44.77
N SER A 168 -11.91 -9.71 45.39
CA SER A 168 -13.06 -10.45 44.87
C SER A 168 -14.35 -9.70 45.16
N ILE A 169 -15.24 -9.56 44.18
CA ILE A 169 -16.69 -9.43 44.42
C ILE A 169 -17.43 -10.21 43.33
N GLU A 170 -18.24 -11.16 43.77
CA GLU A 170 -19.13 -12.00 42.97
C GLU A 170 -20.44 -11.30 42.62
N ASN A 171 -20.99 -11.70 41.47
CA ASN A 171 -22.41 -11.75 41.08
C ASN A 171 -23.22 -10.44 40.94
N ILE A 172 -23.76 -10.21 39.73
CA ILE A 172 -25.20 -10.42 39.42
C ILE A 172 -25.38 -10.49 37.89
N LYS A 173 -26.01 -11.58 37.44
CA LYS A 173 -26.43 -11.85 36.07
C LYS A 173 -27.67 -11.02 35.74
N SER A 174 -27.65 -10.30 34.62
CA SER A 174 -28.86 -10.05 33.79
C SER A 174 -28.44 -9.73 32.35
N HIS A 175 -28.31 -10.77 31.54
CA HIS A 175 -28.26 -10.61 30.08
C HIS A 175 -29.70 -10.49 29.57
N GLN A 176 -30.15 -9.27 29.25
CA GLN A 176 -31.23 -9.09 28.29
C GLN A 176 -30.61 -9.20 26.89
N SER A 177 -30.76 -10.37 26.30
CA SER A 177 -30.56 -10.62 24.88
C SER A 177 -31.64 -9.88 24.09
N ILE A 178 -31.29 -8.78 23.44
CA ILE A 178 -32.14 -8.18 22.41
C ILE A 178 -31.93 -9.00 21.15
N ASN A 179 -32.88 -9.88 20.86
CA ASN A 179 -33.04 -10.54 19.57
C ASN A 179 -33.34 -9.47 18.51
N PHE A 180 -32.35 -9.08 17.71
CA PHE A 180 -32.65 -8.58 16.38
C PHE A 180 -32.88 -9.80 15.50
N GLN A 181 -34.16 -10.14 15.31
CA GLN A 181 -34.56 -11.02 14.22
C GLN A 181 -34.09 -10.39 12.91
N GLY A 182 -33.40 -11.18 12.10
CA GLY A 182 -32.96 -10.78 10.78
C GLY A 182 -34.18 -10.47 9.92
N GLU A 183 -34.34 -9.20 9.60
CA GLU A 183 -35.16 -8.76 8.49
C GLU A 183 -34.23 -8.34 7.34
N ASP A 184 -34.40 -9.06 6.23
CA ASP A 184 -33.94 -8.86 4.86
C ASP A 184 -32.87 -7.78 4.59
N LEU A 185 -31.62 -8.26 4.47
CA LEU A 185 -30.51 -7.56 3.82
C LEU A 185 -30.33 -7.97 2.34
N LEU A 186 -31.30 -8.65 1.73
CA LEU A 186 -31.18 -9.27 0.39
C LEU A 186 -32.00 -8.61 -0.73
N SER A 187 -32.50 -7.39 -0.58
CA SER A 187 -33.27 -6.73 -1.64
C SER A 187 -32.91 -5.27 -1.88
N LEU A 188 -31.68 -5.00 -2.33
CA LEU A 188 -31.31 -3.68 -2.83
C LEU A 188 -30.47 -3.80 -4.11
N ASN A 189 -31.15 -4.06 -5.23
CA ASN A 189 -30.59 -3.92 -6.58
C ASN A 189 -31.00 -2.57 -7.18
N PRO A 190 -30.08 -1.62 -7.40
CA PRO A 190 -30.33 -0.49 -8.29
C PRO A 190 -29.81 -0.78 -9.70
N LEU A 191 -30.13 -1.96 -10.26
CA LEU A 191 -30.05 -2.23 -11.70
C LEU A 191 -31.24 -3.14 -12.06
N GLN A 192 -32.27 -2.55 -12.67
CA GLN A 192 -33.40 -3.32 -13.20
C GLN A 192 -32.91 -4.17 -14.38
N ASN A 193 -32.89 -5.48 -14.17
CA ASN A 193 -32.22 -6.56 -14.93
C ASN A 193 -30.71 -6.71 -14.64
N PRO A 194 -30.26 -7.84 -14.03
CA PRO A 194 -28.85 -8.22 -14.03
C PRO A 194 -28.49 -8.71 -15.43
N LYS A 195 -28.30 -7.76 -16.36
CA LYS A 195 -27.64 -8.06 -17.62
C LYS A 195 -26.16 -7.90 -17.35
N MET A 196 -25.44 -9.01 -17.45
CA MET A 196 -23.99 -9.03 -17.54
C MET A 196 -23.52 -7.93 -18.49
N ARG A 197 -22.43 -7.25 -18.14
CA ARG A 197 -21.92 -6.17 -18.99
C ARG A 197 -21.52 -6.73 -20.34
N LEU A 198 -21.73 -5.95 -21.40
CA LEU A 198 -21.25 -6.36 -22.71
C LEU A 198 -19.72 -6.28 -22.73
N PRO A 199 -19.01 -7.27 -23.31
CA PRO A 199 -17.56 -7.19 -23.53
C PRO A 199 -17.08 -5.87 -24.16
N SER A 200 -17.91 -5.25 -25.00
CA SER A 200 -17.64 -3.96 -25.64
C SER A 200 -17.54 -2.79 -24.65
N GLU A 201 -18.17 -2.85 -23.48
CA GLU A 201 -18.05 -1.79 -22.46
C GLU A 201 -16.62 -1.68 -21.93
N TYR A 202 -15.93 -2.82 -21.77
CA TYR A 202 -14.53 -2.89 -21.37
C TYR A 202 -13.54 -2.53 -22.49
N SER A 203 -14.03 -2.36 -23.73
CA SER A 203 -13.21 -1.89 -24.86
C SER A 203 -13.01 -0.38 -24.88
N SER A 204 -13.78 0.37 -24.08
CA SER A 204 -13.70 1.84 -23.99
C SER A 204 -12.60 2.34 -23.05
N PHE A 205 -11.85 1.44 -22.40
CA PHE A 205 -10.71 1.82 -21.58
C PHE A 205 -9.59 2.41 -22.44
N ILE A 206 -8.94 3.44 -21.91
CA ILE A 206 -7.78 4.06 -22.54
C ILE A 206 -6.54 3.27 -22.11
N GLU A 207 -5.64 2.93 -23.04
CA GLU A 207 -4.41 2.24 -22.66
C GLU A 207 -3.52 3.17 -21.82
N VAL A 208 -2.95 2.64 -20.73
CA VAL A 208 -1.95 3.37 -19.94
C VAL A 208 -0.76 3.73 -20.83
N PRO A 209 -0.31 4.99 -20.86
CA PRO A 209 0.88 5.35 -21.61
C PRO A 209 2.08 4.51 -21.17
N THR A 210 2.81 3.97 -22.13
CA THR A 210 3.99 3.14 -21.88
C THR A 210 5.24 3.88 -22.32
N VAL A 211 6.25 3.93 -21.45
CA VAL A 211 7.53 4.58 -21.71
C VAL A 211 8.68 3.57 -21.69
N PHE A 212 9.66 3.82 -22.56
CA PHE A 212 10.83 2.98 -22.78
C PHE A 212 12.09 3.82 -22.56
N PRO A 213 12.47 4.09 -21.30
CA PRO A 213 13.66 4.87 -21.00
C PRO A 213 14.90 4.24 -21.63
N THR A 214 15.79 5.10 -22.13
CA THR A 214 17.14 4.72 -22.52
C THR A 214 17.95 4.28 -21.29
N GLU A 215 19.08 3.60 -21.53
CA GLU A 215 20.02 3.23 -20.46
C GLU A 215 20.45 4.45 -19.61
N GLU A 216 20.59 5.62 -20.24
CA GLU A 216 21.00 6.83 -19.53
C GLU A 216 19.87 7.44 -18.69
N GLU A 217 18.65 7.50 -19.25
CA GLU A 217 17.47 7.95 -18.50
C GLU A 217 17.15 7.03 -17.31
N PHE A 218 17.47 5.74 -17.43
CA PHE A 218 17.23 4.74 -16.39
C PHE A 218 18.31 4.71 -15.28
N LYS A 219 19.34 5.55 -15.34
CA LYS A 219 20.34 5.67 -14.25
C LYS A 219 19.82 6.46 -13.05
N ASP A 220 19.00 7.47 -13.28
CA ASP A 220 18.51 8.39 -12.24
C ASP A 220 16.96 8.38 -12.20
N PRO A 221 16.36 7.60 -11.28
CA PRO A 221 14.91 7.52 -11.12
C PRO A 221 14.24 8.88 -10.91
N TYR A 222 14.82 9.78 -10.09
CA TYR A 222 14.20 11.06 -9.78
C TYR A 222 14.23 12.02 -10.96
N LYS A 223 15.29 11.96 -11.77
CA LYS A 223 15.34 12.67 -13.04
C LYS A 223 14.30 12.12 -14.03
N LEU A 224 14.15 10.79 -14.11
CA LEU A 224 13.12 10.17 -14.94
C LEU A 224 11.71 10.61 -14.50
N PHE A 225 11.40 10.56 -13.20
CA PHE A 225 10.08 10.96 -12.70
C PHE A 225 9.77 12.44 -13.00
N ALA A 226 10.76 13.32 -12.82
CA ALA A 226 10.62 14.74 -13.16
C ALA A 226 10.36 14.93 -14.66
N MET A 227 11.07 14.20 -15.53
CA MET A 227 10.84 14.21 -16.97
C MET A 227 9.42 13.76 -17.33
N LEU A 228 8.95 12.64 -16.74
CA LEU A 228 7.60 12.13 -16.97
C LEU A 228 6.54 13.16 -16.53
N HIS A 229 6.75 13.84 -15.41
CA HIS A 229 5.87 14.92 -14.97
C HIS A 229 5.85 16.05 -16.02
N GLN A 230 7.02 16.56 -16.43
CA GLN A 230 7.16 17.67 -17.38
C GLN A 230 6.54 17.38 -18.75
N GLN A 231 6.60 16.12 -19.19
CA GLN A 231 5.98 15.66 -20.44
C GLN A 231 4.46 15.47 -20.33
N GLY A 232 3.88 15.70 -19.14
CA GLY A 232 2.43 15.65 -18.94
C GLY A 232 1.86 14.27 -18.61
N TYR A 233 2.70 13.27 -18.33
CA TYR A 233 2.21 11.91 -18.01
C TYR A 233 1.34 11.88 -16.75
N HIS A 234 1.54 12.82 -15.82
CA HIS A 234 0.72 12.96 -14.61
C HIS A 234 -0.77 13.13 -14.88
N LYS A 235 -1.16 13.66 -16.06
CA LYS A 235 -2.56 13.81 -16.49
C LYS A 235 -3.27 12.48 -16.77
N HIS A 236 -2.54 11.38 -16.88
CA HIS A 236 -3.13 10.04 -17.08
C HIS A 236 -3.23 9.28 -15.75
N GLY A 237 -2.64 9.81 -14.68
CA GLY A 237 -2.59 9.22 -13.35
C GLY A 237 -1.56 8.11 -13.17
N ILE A 238 -1.51 7.13 -14.06
CA ILE A 238 -0.50 6.06 -14.06
C ILE A 238 0.27 6.01 -15.38
N VAL A 239 1.51 5.54 -15.32
CA VAL A 239 2.36 5.28 -16.49
C VAL A 239 3.08 3.94 -16.32
N LYS A 240 3.19 3.18 -17.40
CA LYS A 240 3.94 1.93 -17.43
C LYS A 240 5.36 2.19 -17.92
N ILE A 241 6.37 1.77 -17.16
CA ILE A 241 7.78 1.95 -17.51
C ILE A 241 8.36 0.58 -17.82
N ILE A 242 8.83 0.40 -19.05
CA ILE A 242 9.52 -0.82 -19.49
C ILE A 242 11.03 -0.54 -19.43
N PRO A 243 11.77 -1.16 -18.50
CA PRO A 243 13.21 -0.93 -18.35
C PRO A 243 14.01 -1.26 -19.62
N PRO A 244 15.23 -0.70 -19.76
CA PRO A 244 16.15 -1.12 -20.80
C PRO A 244 16.40 -2.63 -20.75
N LYS A 245 16.60 -3.25 -21.92
CA LYS A 245 16.80 -4.71 -22.02
C LYS A 245 18.01 -5.23 -21.24
N SER A 246 18.99 -4.38 -20.93
CA SER A 246 20.16 -4.75 -20.10
C SER A 246 19.82 -4.84 -18.61
N TRP A 247 18.78 -4.13 -18.16
CA TRP A 247 18.36 -4.11 -16.77
C TRP A 247 17.50 -5.35 -16.48
N LYS A 248 18.13 -6.36 -15.87
CA LYS A 248 17.52 -7.65 -15.54
C LYS A 248 17.95 -8.05 -14.13
N PRO A 249 17.34 -7.47 -13.09
CA PRO A 249 17.72 -7.81 -11.72
C PRO A 249 17.46 -9.30 -11.47
N GLN A 250 18.39 -9.97 -10.79
CA GLN A 250 18.12 -11.30 -10.26
C GLN A 250 17.18 -11.21 -9.07
N TYR A 251 16.38 -12.26 -8.91
CA TYR A 251 15.41 -12.39 -7.81
C TYR A 251 15.87 -13.47 -6.84
N ASN A 252 15.59 -13.27 -5.55
CA ASN A 252 15.90 -14.27 -4.53
C ASN A 252 14.71 -14.52 -3.61
N PHE A 253 13.74 -15.29 -4.10
CA PHE A 253 12.53 -15.63 -3.34
C PHE A 253 12.79 -16.64 -2.21
N ASP A 254 13.93 -17.34 -2.22
CA ASP A 254 14.34 -18.14 -1.05
C ASP A 254 14.63 -17.25 0.17
N LYS A 255 14.81 -15.92 -0.01
CA LYS A 255 14.87 -14.95 1.09
C LYS A 255 13.50 -14.55 1.66
N ILE A 256 12.40 -14.89 0.97
CA ILE A 256 11.08 -14.93 1.58
C ILE A 256 11.00 -16.19 2.43
N THR A 257 11.85 -16.23 3.46
CA THR A 257 12.11 -17.39 4.32
C THR A 257 11.04 -17.58 5.37
N GLU A 258 10.40 -16.48 5.78
CA GLU A 258 9.34 -16.50 6.76
C GLU A 258 8.04 -16.97 6.11
N LYS A 259 7.22 -17.67 6.90
CA LYS A 259 5.87 -17.94 6.47
C LYS A 259 5.08 -16.62 6.43
N VAL A 260 4.43 -16.37 5.31
CA VAL A 260 3.58 -15.20 5.09
C VAL A 260 2.17 -15.50 5.57
N THR A 261 1.50 -14.48 6.08
CA THR A 261 0.07 -14.49 6.35
C THR A 261 -0.66 -13.89 5.17
N THR A 262 -1.80 -14.46 4.83
CA THR A 262 -2.68 -14.00 3.75
C THR A 262 -3.95 -13.36 4.31
N ARG A 263 -4.63 -12.60 3.45
CA ARG A 263 -5.99 -12.12 3.68
C ARG A 263 -6.92 -12.83 2.71
N THR A 264 -8.03 -13.32 3.22
CA THR A 264 -9.12 -13.89 2.42
C THR A 264 -9.97 -12.77 1.82
N GLN A 265 -10.23 -12.88 0.52
CA GLN A 265 -11.08 -11.96 -0.25
C GLN A 265 -12.21 -12.76 -0.88
N ILE A 266 -13.45 -12.42 -0.54
CA ILE A 266 -14.64 -12.95 -1.20
C ILE A 266 -15.04 -11.93 -2.28
N LEU A 267 -15.01 -12.32 -3.55
CA LEU A 267 -15.19 -11.38 -4.66
C LEU A 267 -16.55 -10.68 -4.62
N ALA A 268 -17.61 -11.41 -4.24
CA ALA A 268 -18.96 -10.88 -4.06
C ALA A 268 -19.06 -9.80 -2.95
N GLU A 269 -18.13 -9.80 -1.99
CA GLU A 269 -18.10 -8.83 -0.89
C GLU A 269 -17.26 -7.59 -1.20
N LEU A 270 -16.52 -7.58 -2.33
CA LEU A 270 -15.69 -6.44 -2.71
C LEU A 270 -16.52 -5.18 -2.95
N SER A 271 -17.77 -5.29 -3.37
CA SER A 271 -18.71 -4.17 -3.52
C SER A 271 -19.43 -3.78 -2.22
N GLN A 272 -19.11 -4.43 -1.09
CA GLN A 272 -19.82 -4.28 0.19
C GLN A 272 -18.99 -3.63 1.31
N ALA A 273 -17.72 -3.29 1.06
CA ALA A 273 -16.81 -2.69 2.05
C ALA A 273 -16.61 -3.54 3.32
N GLN A 274 -16.63 -4.87 3.17
CA GLN A 274 -16.29 -5.78 4.26
C GLN A 274 -14.77 -5.83 4.47
N PRO A 275 -14.27 -5.78 5.72
CA PRO A 275 -12.85 -5.99 5.98
C PRO A 275 -12.42 -7.40 5.54
N PHE A 276 -11.23 -7.51 4.95
CA PHE A 276 -10.67 -8.81 4.60
C PHE A 276 -10.29 -9.60 5.85
N SER A 277 -10.74 -10.85 5.93
CA SER A 277 -10.40 -11.73 7.05
C SER A 277 -8.94 -12.16 6.94
N GLN A 278 -8.19 -12.05 8.02
CA GLN A 278 -6.83 -12.60 8.07
C GLN A 278 -6.90 -14.12 8.20
N ASN A 279 -6.20 -14.83 7.32
CA ASN A 279 -6.08 -16.27 7.43
C ASN A 279 -5.12 -16.62 8.58
N ASN A 280 -5.49 -17.63 9.37
CA ASN A 280 -4.65 -18.15 10.45
C ASN A 280 -3.52 -19.05 9.89
N ASP A 281 -3.73 -19.60 8.70
CA ASP A 281 -2.73 -20.41 8.03
C ASP A 281 -1.59 -19.51 7.52
N GLN A 282 -0.38 -20.05 7.63
CA GLN A 282 0.82 -19.36 7.20
C GLN A 282 1.53 -20.20 6.16
N TYR A 283 1.91 -19.56 5.06
CA TYR A 283 2.46 -20.22 3.89
C TYR A 283 3.89 -19.78 3.67
N THR A 284 4.78 -20.70 3.36
CA THR A 284 5.99 -20.33 2.63
C THR A 284 5.59 -19.82 1.24
N TYR A 285 6.45 -19.02 0.61
CA TYR A 285 6.27 -18.58 -0.77
C TYR A 285 5.97 -19.75 -1.74
N LYS A 286 6.66 -20.90 -1.55
CA LYS A 286 6.49 -22.09 -2.39
C LYS A 286 5.12 -22.75 -2.20
N GLU A 287 4.63 -22.80 -0.96
CA GLU A 287 3.29 -23.31 -0.63
C GLU A 287 2.20 -22.41 -1.21
N PHE A 288 2.34 -21.09 -1.05
CA PHE A 288 1.40 -20.12 -1.62
C PHE A 288 1.35 -20.20 -3.15
N LYS A 289 2.51 -20.27 -3.81
CA LYS A 289 2.60 -20.46 -5.26
C LYS A 289 1.88 -21.73 -5.70
N LYS A 290 2.14 -22.85 -5.02
CA LYS A 290 1.49 -24.11 -5.35
C LYS A 290 -0.04 -24.01 -5.23
N MET A 291 -0.53 -23.41 -4.15
CA MET A 291 -1.97 -23.18 -3.95
C MET A 291 -2.56 -22.31 -5.07
N ALA A 292 -1.89 -21.22 -5.43
CA ALA A 292 -2.32 -20.32 -6.50
C ALA A 292 -2.36 -21.00 -7.88
N ASP A 293 -1.33 -21.79 -8.21
CA ASP A 293 -1.26 -22.56 -9.46
C ASP A 293 -2.36 -23.64 -9.51
N ASP A 294 -2.56 -24.38 -8.41
CA ASP A 294 -3.60 -25.41 -8.30
C ASP A 294 -5.01 -24.80 -8.45
N PHE A 295 -5.25 -23.62 -7.84
CA PHE A 295 -6.49 -22.87 -7.99
C PHE A 295 -6.74 -22.51 -9.46
N LYS A 296 -5.78 -21.86 -10.13
CA LYS A 296 -5.95 -21.46 -11.54
C LYS A 296 -6.19 -22.65 -12.46
N LYS A 297 -5.46 -23.76 -12.27
CA LYS A 297 -5.61 -24.99 -13.06
C LYS A 297 -7.00 -25.62 -12.91
N THR A 298 -7.57 -25.55 -11.70
CA THR A 298 -8.86 -26.18 -11.39
C THR A 298 -10.04 -25.27 -11.68
N TYR A 299 -9.82 -23.96 -11.71
CA TYR A 299 -10.85 -22.97 -12.03
C TYR A 299 -11.49 -23.23 -13.39
N LYS A 300 -12.82 -23.12 -13.44
CA LYS A 300 -13.61 -23.25 -14.67
C LYS A 300 -14.40 -21.96 -14.83
N PHE A 301 -14.10 -21.24 -15.92
CA PHE A 301 -14.87 -20.07 -16.31
C PHE A 301 -16.34 -20.43 -16.42
N GLN A 302 -17.17 -19.68 -15.71
CA GLN A 302 -18.62 -19.88 -15.65
C GLN A 302 -19.33 -19.01 -16.68
N THR A 303 -18.69 -17.91 -17.11
CA THR A 303 -19.19 -17.09 -18.21
C THR A 303 -19.02 -17.81 -19.56
N LYS A 304 -20.02 -17.68 -20.44
CA LYS A 304 -20.02 -18.34 -21.77
C LYS A 304 -19.37 -17.48 -22.86
N THR A 305 -18.65 -16.43 -22.47
CA THR A 305 -17.97 -15.52 -23.37
C THR A 305 -16.63 -16.14 -23.77
N ASN A 306 -16.28 -16.09 -25.06
CA ASN A 306 -14.97 -16.53 -25.54
C ASN A 306 -14.15 -15.30 -25.96
N PHE A 307 -13.23 -14.87 -25.10
CA PHE A 307 -12.21 -13.91 -25.51
C PHE A 307 -11.01 -14.64 -26.13
N GLN A 308 -10.42 -14.07 -27.19
CA GLN A 308 -9.15 -14.58 -27.74
C GLN A 308 -7.97 -14.38 -26.76
N ASN A 309 -8.07 -13.35 -25.92
CA ASN A 309 -7.06 -12.99 -24.93
C ASN A 309 -7.51 -13.47 -23.54
N GLU A 310 -6.75 -14.40 -22.95
CA GLU A 310 -7.01 -14.92 -21.60
C GLU A 310 -7.09 -13.81 -20.55
N TYR A 311 -6.29 -12.74 -20.67
CA TYR A 311 -6.37 -11.61 -19.75
C TYR A 311 -7.74 -10.92 -19.78
N ARG A 312 -8.35 -10.79 -20.97
CA ARG A 312 -9.70 -10.22 -21.10
C ARG A 312 -10.77 -11.18 -20.59
N GLN A 313 -10.59 -12.49 -20.76
CA GLN A 313 -11.47 -13.50 -20.15
C GLN A 313 -11.45 -13.42 -18.63
N ILE A 314 -10.27 -13.37 -18.02
CA ILE A 314 -10.10 -13.28 -16.56
C ILE A 314 -10.65 -11.95 -16.05
N GLU A 315 -10.36 -10.84 -16.74
CA GLU A 315 -10.89 -9.51 -16.38
C GLU A 315 -12.41 -9.46 -16.40
N TYR A 316 -13.02 -10.02 -17.45
CA TYR A 316 -14.47 -10.11 -17.56
C TYR A 316 -15.06 -10.93 -16.42
N GLU A 317 -14.59 -12.17 -16.24
CA GLU A 317 -15.08 -13.05 -15.18
C GLU A 317 -14.90 -12.44 -13.77
N PHE A 318 -13.78 -11.74 -13.52
CA PHE A 318 -13.56 -11.03 -12.26
C PHE A 318 -14.66 -10.02 -11.96
N TRP A 319 -15.01 -9.16 -12.93
CA TRP A 319 -16.04 -8.15 -12.73
C TRP A 319 -17.43 -8.75 -12.60
N GLU A 320 -17.72 -9.82 -13.33
CA GLU A 320 -19.00 -10.54 -13.19
C GLU A 320 -19.16 -11.10 -11.77
N HIS A 321 -18.12 -11.66 -11.16
CA HIS A 321 -18.17 -12.09 -9.74
C HIS A 321 -18.39 -10.93 -8.75
N VAL A 322 -17.93 -9.72 -9.08
CA VAL A 322 -18.04 -8.54 -8.20
C VAL A 322 -19.38 -7.83 -8.35
N GLU A 323 -19.87 -7.67 -9.58
CA GLU A 323 -21.09 -6.92 -9.91
C GLU A 323 -22.35 -7.79 -9.87
N HIS A 324 -22.23 -9.07 -10.24
CA HIS A 324 -23.35 -10.00 -10.41
C HIS A 324 -23.14 -11.33 -9.66
N PRO A 325 -22.79 -11.31 -8.36
CA PRO A 325 -22.54 -12.54 -7.60
C PRO A 325 -23.74 -13.50 -7.59
N GLU A 326 -24.97 -12.99 -7.75
CA GLU A 326 -26.20 -13.80 -7.84
C GLU A 326 -26.26 -14.71 -9.07
N LEU A 327 -25.44 -14.46 -10.10
CA LEU A 327 -25.36 -15.29 -11.30
C LEU A 327 -24.44 -16.50 -11.12
N PHE A 328 -23.67 -16.55 -10.02
CA PHE A 328 -22.73 -17.62 -9.72
C PHE A 328 -23.29 -18.57 -8.66
N LYS A 329 -22.99 -19.86 -8.81
CA LYS A 329 -23.52 -20.90 -7.90
C LYS A 329 -22.87 -20.88 -6.52
N ASP A 330 -21.60 -20.51 -6.48
CA ASP A 330 -20.75 -20.52 -5.29
C ASP A 330 -20.02 -19.17 -5.21
N GLU A 331 -19.90 -18.63 -4.00
CA GLU A 331 -19.07 -17.46 -3.75
C GLU A 331 -17.59 -17.81 -4.01
N LEU A 332 -16.90 -16.93 -4.73
CA LEU A 332 -15.49 -17.13 -5.04
C LEU A 332 -14.59 -16.50 -3.98
N GLU A 333 -13.88 -17.36 -3.26
CA GLU A 333 -12.88 -17.00 -2.25
C GLU A 333 -11.46 -17.13 -2.82
N VAL A 334 -10.64 -16.08 -2.61
CA VAL A 334 -9.22 -16.08 -2.95
C VAL A 334 -8.37 -15.54 -1.80
N GLU A 335 -7.07 -15.87 -1.81
CA GLU A 335 -6.11 -15.40 -0.81
C GLU A 335 -5.09 -14.43 -1.40
N TYR A 336 -4.80 -13.36 -0.67
CA TYR A 336 -3.79 -12.37 -1.06
C TYR A 336 -2.80 -12.12 0.07
N ALA A 337 -1.50 -12.33 -0.17
CA ALA A 337 -0.46 -11.95 0.78
C ALA A 337 0.00 -10.52 0.45
N ALA A 338 -0.74 -9.53 0.96
CA ALA A 338 -0.47 -8.11 0.77
C ALA A 338 0.26 -7.47 1.95
N ASP A 339 0.86 -6.31 1.70
CA ASP A 339 1.44 -5.44 2.72
C ASP A 339 2.56 -6.10 3.54
N LEU A 340 3.34 -7.00 2.92
CA LEU A 340 4.40 -7.73 3.61
C LEU A 340 5.66 -6.84 3.69
N PRO A 341 6.07 -6.34 4.88
CA PRO A 341 7.22 -5.45 4.96
C PRO A 341 8.50 -6.17 4.55
N SER A 342 9.23 -5.64 3.55
CA SER A 342 10.42 -6.30 3.00
C SER A 342 11.53 -6.48 4.04
N LYS A 343 11.61 -5.59 5.05
CA LYS A 343 12.53 -5.73 6.18
C LYS A 343 12.26 -6.96 7.05
N LYS A 344 11.01 -7.44 7.09
CA LYS A 344 10.60 -8.63 7.85
C LYS A 344 10.60 -9.87 6.97
N TYR A 345 9.91 -9.80 5.83
CA TYR A 345 9.69 -10.95 4.95
C TYR A 345 10.74 -11.10 3.85
N GLY A 346 11.72 -10.21 3.77
CA GLY A 346 12.67 -10.14 2.67
C GLY A 346 12.11 -9.37 1.47
N SER A 347 13.00 -8.66 0.77
CA SER A 347 12.73 -8.11 -0.56
C SER A 347 12.91 -9.20 -1.62
N ALA A 348 12.18 -9.09 -2.72
CA ALA A 348 12.34 -9.99 -3.86
C ALA A 348 13.56 -9.64 -4.74
N PHE A 349 14.04 -8.38 -4.72
CA PHE A 349 15.34 -8.02 -5.30
C PHE A 349 16.48 -8.79 -4.61
N SER A 350 17.36 -9.41 -5.41
CA SER A 350 18.54 -10.13 -4.89
C SER A 350 19.59 -9.17 -4.32
N VAL A 351 20.23 -9.58 -3.22
CA VAL A 351 21.38 -8.85 -2.64
C VAL A 351 22.75 -9.32 -3.13
N MET A 352 22.79 -10.44 -3.86
CA MET A 352 24.05 -11.08 -4.30
C MET A 352 24.39 -10.76 -5.75
N ASP A 353 23.57 -9.94 -6.41
CA ASP A 353 23.71 -9.61 -7.82
C ASP A 353 24.46 -8.29 -8.02
N ASN A 354 25.12 -8.14 -9.16
CA ASN A 354 25.76 -6.90 -9.61
C ASN A 354 24.74 -5.75 -9.70
N MET A 355 23.46 -6.07 -9.87
CA MET A 355 22.34 -5.11 -9.87
C MET A 355 21.79 -4.79 -8.47
N HIS A 356 22.34 -5.36 -7.38
CA HIS A 356 21.91 -5.02 -6.01
C HIS A 356 21.98 -3.52 -5.76
N ASN A 357 23.01 -2.84 -6.29
CA ASN A 357 23.22 -1.40 -6.15
C ASN A 357 22.46 -0.55 -7.19
N SER A 358 21.60 -1.16 -8.00
CA SER A 358 20.74 -0.45 -8.95
C SER A 358 19.93 0.63 -8.25
N THR A 359 19.81 1.79 -8.89
CA THR A 359 19.00 2.92 -8.41
C THR A 359 17.50 2.62 -8.50
N PHE A 360 17.09 1.73 -9.41
CA PHE A 360 15.72 1.21 -9.53
C PHE A 360 15.43 -0.04 -8.66
N ASN A 361 16.39 -0.50 -7.85
CA ASN A 361 16.06 -1.45 -6.78
C ASN A 361 15.25 -0.71 -5.71
N LEU A 362 14.03 -1.16 -5.43
CA LEU A 362 13.10 -0.44 -4.54
C LEU A 362 13.61 -0.30 -3.10
N ASN A 363 14.55 -1.15 -2.66
CA ASN A 363 15.20 -0.99 -1.36
C ASN A 363 16.18 0.19 -1.31
N ASN A 364 16.70 0.59 -2.48
CA ASN A 364 17.69 1.65 -2.61
C ASN A 364 17.07 2.97 -3.05
N ILE A 365 15.95 2.94 -3.78
CA ILE A 365 15.39 4.12 -4.48
C ILE A 365 15.11 5.30 -3.55
N ASN A 366 14.80 5.05 -2.28
CA ASN A 366 14.60 6.13 -1.31
C ASN A 366 15.89 6.63 -0.66
N SER A 367 17.02 5.98 -0.90
CA SER A 367 18.36 6.28 -0.34
C SER A 367 19.31 6.98 -1.32
N ILE A 368 18.88 7.16 -2.58
CA ILE A 368 19.71 7.76 -3.63
C ILE A 368 19.62 9.29 -3.63
N LYS A 369 20.45 9.90 -4.50
CA LYS A 369 20.47 11.34 -4.76
C LYS A 369 19.06 11.87 -5.05
N ASN A 370 18.75 13.06 -4.55
CA ASN A 370 17.49 13.78 -4.75
C ASN A 370 16.24 13.20 -4.06
N SER A 371 16.34 12.05 -3.37
CA SER A 371 15.26 11.56 -2.51
C SER A 371 15.13 12.37 -1.23
N LEU A 372 13.93 12.83 -0.90
CA LEU A 372 13.63 13.41 0.42
C LEU A 372 13.66 12.37 1.55
N PHE A 373 13.61 11.07 1.21
CA PHE A 373 13.72 9.98 2.17
C PHE A 373 15.16 9.49 2.41
N GLN A 374 16.19 10.10 1.82
CA GLN A 374 17.56 9.53 1.75
C GLN A 374 18.22 9.18 3.09
N HIS A 375 17.77 9.79 4.19
CA HIS A 375 18.30 9.55 5.54
C HIS A 375 17.42 8.64 6.40
N PHE A 376 16.19 8.36 5.97
CA PHE A 376 15.27 7.50 6.71
C PHE A 376 15.62 6.01 6.59
N SER A 377 16.39 5.65 5.58
CA SER A 377 16.82 4.27 5.34
C SER A 377 17.91 3.81 6.31
N LYS A 378 18.71 4.73 6.88
CA LYS A 378 19.93 4.40 7.63
C LYS A 378 19.69 4.07 9.10
N ASP A 379 18.70 4.69 9.75
CA ASP A 379 18.53 4.62 11.21
C ASP A 379 17.31 3.79 11.66
N HIS A 380 16.80 2.89 10.81
CA HIS A 380 15.52 2.18 11.06
C HIS A 380 14.31 3.11 11.30
N SER A 381 14.46 4.42 11.02
CA SER A 381 13.44 5.46 11.13
C SER A 381 12.48 5.50 9.94
N GLY A 382 12.79 4.73 8.88
CA GLY A 382 11.94 4.58 7.71
C GLY A 382 10.53 4.13 8.07
N ILE A 383 9.55 4.76 7.45
CA ILE A 383 8.14 4.47 7.69
C ILE A 383 7.78 3.23 6.86
N SER A 384 7.44 2.13 7.54
CA SER A 384 7.03 0.88 6.89
C SER A 384 5.86 1.13 5.93
N GLY A 385 5.98 0.65 4.70
CA GLY A 385 4.96 0.81 3.66
C GLY A 385 5.04 2.13 2.90
N ILE A 386 5.81 3.10 3.40
CA ILE A 386 6.04 4.39 2.75
C ILE A 386 7.46 4.44 2.19
N SER A 387 8.46 4.56 3.06
CA SER A 387 9.85 4.71 2.63
C SER A 387 10.55 3.37 2.45
N ASN A 388 10.03 2.30 3.06
CA ASN A 388 10.52 0.93 2.92
C ASN A 388 9.53 0.11 2.07
N PRO A 389 9.99 -0.71 1.11
CA PRO A 389 9.10 -1.47 0.24
C PRO A 389 8.23 -2.51 0.96
N TRP A 390 7.08 -2.78 0.37
CA TRP A 390 6.21 -3.91 0.69
C TRP A 390 6.15 -4.90 -0.47
N VAL A 391 6.13 -6.19 -0.14
CA VAL A 391 6.02 -7.31 -1.07
C VAL A 391 4.57 -7.80 -1.12
N TYR A 392 4.14 -8.21 -2.31
CA TYR A 392 2.78 -8.66 -2.60
C TYR A 392 2.81 -9.98 -3.36
N LEU A 393 2.24 -11.04 -2.79
CA LEU A 393 2.05 -12.33 -3.48
C LEU A 393 0.59 -12.50 -3.88
N GLY A 394 0.30 -12.43 -5.17
CA GLY A 394 -1.04 -12.58 -5.73
C GLY A 394 -1.30 -13.99 -6.24
N MET A 395 -2.57 -14.41 -6.21
CA MET A 395 -3.13 -15.50 -7.01
C MET A 395 -4.16 -14.95 -8.00
N MET A 396 -4.69 -15.79 -8.90
CA MET A 396 -5.75 -15.33 -9.82
C MET A 396 -6.92 -14.70 -9.04
N PHE A 397 -7.36 -13.52 -9.47
CA PHE A 397 -8.37 -12.65 -8.86
C PHE A 397 -8.00 -11.96 -7.54
N ALA A 398 -6.85 -12.25 -6.92
CA ALA A 398 -6.37 -11.47 -5.78
C ALA A 398 -6.24 -9.99 -6.15
N SER A 399 -6.87 -9.11 -5.38
CA SER A 399 -7.17 -7.73 -5.79
C SER A 399 -6.70 -6.68 -4.78
N PHE A 400 -6.45 -5.47 -5.28
CA PHE A 400 -6.26 -4.26 -4.50
C PHE A 400 -7.36 -3.28 -4.91
N CYS A 401 -8.18 -2.90 -3.94
CA CYS A 401 -9.31 -2.00 -4.17
C CYS A 401 -8.84 -0.58 -4.50
N TRP A 402 -9.74 0.24 -5.04
CA TRP A 402 -9.45 1.64 -5.38
C TRP A 402 -8.91 2.40 -4.18
N HIS A 403 -7.73 2.99 -4.35
CA HIS A 403 -7.12 3.87 -3.38
C HIS A 403 -6.24 4.92 -4.04
N VAL A 404 -5.90 5.94 -3.26
CA VAL A 404 -4.85 6.92 -3.56
C VAL A 404 -3.75 6.73 -2.52
N GLU A 405 -2.51 7.02 -2.90
CA GLU A 405 -1.38 6.95 -1.98
C GLU A 405 -1.52 7.91 -0.80
N ASP A 406 -0.97 7.52 0.34
CA ASP A 406 -0.93 8.34 1.54
C ASP A 406 -0.28 9.71 1.26
N LEU A 407 -0.86 10.78 1.80
CA LEU A 407 -0.45 12.17 1.56
C LEU A 407 -0.30 12.52 0.06
N TYR A 408 -0.98 11.80 -0.83
CA TYR A 408 -0.87 11.91 -2.28
C TYR A 408 0.58 11.79 -2.78
N MET A 409 1.39 10.95 -2.13
CA MET A 409 2.73 10.59 -2.62
C MET A 409 2.65 9.90 -3.99
N CYS A 410 3.79 9.78 -4.67
CA CYS A 410 3.89 8.87 -5.81
C CYS A 410 4.11 7.44 -5.28
N ALA A 411 3.86 6.44 -6.12
CA ALA A 411 4.26 5.06 -5.86
C ALA A 411 4.93 4.46 -7.09
N LEU A 412 5.92 3.61 -6.83
CA LEU A 412 6.56 2.80 -7.85
C LEU A 412 6.33 1.33 -7.51
N ASN A 413 5.68 0.60 -8.42
CA ASN A 413 5.45 -0.83 -8.32
C ASN A 413 6.30 -1.55 -9.37
N TYR A 414 6.94 -2.65 -8.98
CA TYR A 414 7.66 -3.54 -9.88
C TYR A 414 7.11 -4.96 -9.78
N LEU A 415 6.81 -5.59 -10.91
CA LEU A 415 6.39 -6.99 -10.95
C LEU A 415 7.61 -7.87 -11.23
N HIS A 416 8.06 -8.63 -10.24
CA HIS A 416 9.27 -9.45 -10.36
C HIS A 416 9.06 -10.66 -11.27
N ILE A 417 8.00 -11.44 -11.02
CA ILE A 417 7.73 -12.73 -11.67
C ILE A 417 6.24 -13.06 -11.68
N GLY A 418 5.92 -14.12 -12.42
CA GLY A 418 4.62 -14.77 -12.43
C GLY A 418 3.72 -14.25 -13.53
N GLU A 419 2.42 -14.25 -13.27
CA GLU A 419 1.42 -13.77 -14.22
C GLU A 419 1.17 -12.28 -14.11
N ALA A 420 0.59 -11.71 -15.17
CA ALA A 420 0.32 -10.29 -15.25
C ALA A 420 -0.60 -9.80 -14.10
N LYS A 421 -0.58 -8.49 -13.89
CA LYS A 421 -1.50 -7.76 -13.02
C LYS A 421 -2.25 -6.73 -13.86
N THR A 422 -3.57 -6.76 -13.85
CA THR A 422 -4.36 -5.67 -14.45
C THR A 422 -4.35 -4.49 -13.51
N TRP A 423 -4.12 -3.31 -14.06
CA TRP A 423 -4.22 -2.03 -13.39
C TRP A 423 -5.27 -1.16 -14.05
N TYR A 424 -6.00 -0.43 -13.22
CA TYR A 424 -6.86 0.68 -13.61
C TYR A 424 -6.39 1.95 -12.92
N GLY A 425 -6.43 3.08 -13.62
CA GLY A 425 -6.09 4.40 -13.10
C GLY A 425 -7.15 5.43 -13.50
N ILE A 426 -7.57 6.25 -12.53
CA ILE A 426 -8.41 7.43 -12.76
C ILE A 426 -7.50 8.66 -12.75
N PRO A 427 -7.55 9.51 -13.78
CA PRO A 427 -6.76 10.73 -13.80
C PRO A 427 -6.99 11.63 -12.58
N PRO A 428 -5.95 12.31 -12.06
CA PRO A 428 -6.03 13.13 -10.85
C PRO A 428 -7.14 14.18 -10.87
N GLU A 429 -7.46 14.76 -12.03
CA GLU A 429 -8.50 15.78 -12.17
C GLU A 429 -9.93 15.23 -11.95
N TYR A 430 -10.12 13.91 -12.09
CA TYR A 430 -11.40 13.25 -11.85
C TYR A 430 -11.55 12.68 -10.44
N LYS A 431 -10.54 12.81 -9.57
CA LYS A 431 -10.53 12.23 -8.22
C LYS A 431 -11.84 12.49 -7.46
N TYR A 432 -12.25 13.75 -7.34
CA TYR A 432 -13.43 14.11 -6.54
C TYR A 432 -14.74 13.67 -7.19
N LYS A 433 -14.84 13.76 -8.53
CA LYS A 433 -15.98 13.23 -9.29
C LYS A 433 -16.10 11.71 -9.10
N PHE A 434 -14.98 11.00 -9.03
CA PHE A 434 -14.97 9.56 -8.76
C PHE A 434 -15.44 9.22 -7.34
N GLU A 435 -15.04 10.01 -6.33
CA GLU A 435 -15.56 9.89 -4.96
C GLU A 435 -17.08 10.19 -4.88
N GLU A 436 -17.60 11.11 -5.70
CA GLU A 436 -19.05 11.36 -5.82
C GLU A 436 -19.79 10.17 -6.44
N VAL A 437 -19.23 9.55 -7.49
CA VAL A 437 -19.76 8.31 -8.07
C VAL A 437 -19.82 7.22 -7.00
N TYR A 438 -18.76 7.04 -6.22
CA TYR A 438 -18.75 6.13 -5.08
C TYR A 438 -19.88 6.38 -4.07
N LYS A 439 -20.09 7.64 -3.68
CA LYS A 439 -21.16 8.03 -2.74
C LYS A 439 -22.55 7.77 -3.33
N LYS A 440 -22.72 8.00 -4.63
CA LYS A 440 -23.97 7.75 -5.36
C LYS A 440 -24.26 6.26 -5.51
N THR A 441 -23.25 5.45 -5.79
CA THR A 441 -23.37 3.99 -5.97
C THR A 441 -23.57 3.27 -4.63
N TYR A 442 -22.89 3.70 -3.57
CA TYR A 442 -22.92 3.04 -2.25
C TYR A 442 -23.40 3.93 -1.10
N PRO A 443 -24.58 4.59 -1.21
CA PRO A 443 -24.98 5.64 -0.26
C PRO A 443 -25.11 5.13 1.18
N GLN A 444 -25.58 3.88 1.37
CA GLN A 444 -25.72 3.29 2.70
C GLN A 444 -24.37 2.95 3.35
N ILE A 445 -23.38 2.55 2.54
CA ILE A 445 -22.01 2.29 3.04
C ILE A 445 -21.41 3.60 3.54
N PHE A 446 -21.49 4.68 2.76
CA PHE A 446 -20.96 5.99 3.16
C PHE A 446 -21.72 6.59 4.34
N LYS A 447 -23.03 6.36 4.45
CA LYS A 447 -23.81 6.77 5.63
C LYS A 447 -23.32 6.10 6.91
N LYS A 448 -22.93 4.82 6.83
CA LYS A 448 -22.42 4.04 7.98
C LYS A 448 -20.93 4.29 8.25
N LYS A 449 -20.13 4.43 7.20
CA LYS A 449 -18.66 4.57 7.21
C LYS A 449 -18.24 5.69 6.24
N PRO A 450 -18.26 6.97 6.66
CA PRO A 450 -17.87 8.09 5.81
C PRO A 450 -16.41 8.05 5.34
N ASP A 451 -15.55 7.32 6.06
CA ASP A 451 -14.13 7.14 5.79
C ASP A 451 -13.81 5.83 5.02
N VAL A 452 -14.81 5.15 4.46
CA VAL A 452 -14.66 3.83 3.82
C VAL A 452 -13.60 3.78 2.71
N LEU A 453 -13.41 4.88 1.97
CA LEU A 453 -12.41 4.96 0.90
C LEU A 453 -10.96 4.87 1.40
N PHE A 454 -10.72 5.06 2.71
CA PHE A 454 -9.41 4.89 3.33
C PHE A 454 -9.16 3.48 3.85
N HIS A 455 -10.16 2.59 3.79
CA HIS A 455 -10.06 1.22 4.30
C HIS A 455 -9.59 0.23 3.22
N ILE A 456 -9.54 0.66 1.95
CA ILE A 456 -9.04 -0.10 0.80
C ILE A 456 -9.71 -1.48 0.66
N ASN A 457 -11.03 -1.50 0.85
CA ASN A 457 -11.83 -2.73 0.83
C ASN A 457 -13.17 -2.59 0.09
N LEU A 458 -13.32 -1.54 -0.71
CA LEU A 458 -14.52 -1.30 -1.53
C LEU A 458 -14.14 -1.11 -3.00
N MET A 459 -14.55 -2.07 -3.82
CA MET A 459 -14.32 -2.09 -5.26
C MET A 459 -15.54 -1.56 -6.00
N LEU A 460 -15.31 -0.64 -6.94
CA LEU A 460 -16.28 -0.15 -7.91
C LEU A 460 -15.82 -0.62 -9.30
N SER A 461 -16.73 -1.16 -10.09
CA SER A 461 -16.41 -1.51 -11.48
C SER A 461 -15.97 -0.28 -12.28
N PRO A 462 -14.85 -0.33 -13.02
CA PRO A 462 -14.40 0.77 -13.86
C PRO A 462 -15.42 1.14 -14.95
N ALA A 463 -16.30 0.21 -15.35
CA ALA A 463 -17.38 0.51 -16.26
C ALA A 463 -18.38 1.53 -15.67
N VAL A 464 -18.62 1.49 -14.35
CA VAL A 464 -19.44 2.52 -13.65
C VAL A 464 -18.78 3.90 -13.72
N ALA A 465 -17.45 3.98 -13.66
CA ALA A 465 -16.74 5.24 -13.88
C ALA A 465 -16.96 5.78 -15.30
N LEU A 466 -16.80 4.93 -16.32
CA LEU A 466 -17.03 5.30 -17.72
C LEU A 466 -18.45 5.81 -17.95
N GLU A 467 -19.47 5.12 -17.42
CA GLU A 467 -20.89 5.51 -17.51
C GLU A 467 -21.18 6.88 -16.90
N ASN A 468 -20.39 7.30 -15.91
CA ASN A 468 -20.49 8.62 -15.28
C ASN A 468 -19.53 9.65 -15.92
N GLY A 469 -18.99 9.35 -17.11
CA GLY A 469 -18.12 10.23 -17.87
C GLY A 469 -16.78 10.49 -17.18
N ILE A 470 -16.19 9.45 -16.57
CA ILE A 470 -14.85 9.47 -16.00
C ILE A 470 -13.97 8.55 -16.86
N PRO A 471 -12.88 9.06 -17.49
CA PRO A 471 -11.97 8.22 -18.24
C PRO A 471 -11.26 7.22 -17.32
N VAL A 472 -11.09 5.99 -17.80
CA VAL A 472 -10.36 4.93 -17.12
C VAL A 472 -9.17 4.52 -17.96
N TYR A 473 -7.97 4.64 -17.39
CA TYR A 473 -6.75 4.13 -17.97
C TYR A 473 -6.50 2.71 -17.50
N ARG A 474 -6.11 1.81 -18.39
CA ARG A 474 -6.04 0.38 -18.10
C ARG A 474 -4.83 -0.27 -18.77
N THR A 475 -4.18 -1.22 -18.11
CA THR A 475 -3.06 -1.98 -18.69
C THR A 475 -2.78 -3.28 -17.94
N GLU A 476 -2.18 -4.25 -18.61
CA GLU A 476 -1.51 -5.38 -17.97
C GLU A 476 -0.04 -5.04 -17.71
N GLN A 477 0.35 -5.07 -16.43
CA GLN A 477 1.74 -5.09 -16.00
C GLN A 477 2.25 -6.53 -16.05
N LYS A 478 3.28 -6.78 -16.86
CA LYS A 478 3.97 -8.07 -17.00
C LYS A 478 5.23 -8.12 -16.13
N PRO A 479 5.77 -9.32 -15.83
CA PRO A 479 7.04 -9.44 -15.13
C PRO A 479 8.15 -8.65 -15.81
N GLY A 480 8.95 -7.93 -15.02
CA GLY A 480 9.99 -7.05 -15.54
C GLY A 480 9.54 -5.60 -15.77
N GLU A 481 8.26 -5.28 -15.58
CA GLU A 481 7.71 -3.95 -15.85
C GLU A 481 7.39 -3.19 -14.56
N PHE A 482 7.53 -1.88 -14.62
CA PHE A 482 7.12 -0.98 -13.54
C PHE A 482 5.79 -0.30 -13.86
N ILE A 483 5.00 -0.02 -12.81
CA ILE A 483 3.91 0.96 -12.83
C ILE A 483 4.30 2.11 -11.90
N PHE A 484 4.28 3.33 -12.43
CA PHE A 484 4.48 4.55 -11.66
C PHE A 484 3.15 5.28 -11.52
N THR A 485 2.74 5.51 -10.29
CA THR A 485 1.49 6.18 -9.92
C THR A 485 1.79 7.60 -9.48
N PHE A 486 1.16 8.58 -10.13
CA PHE A 486 1.27 10.00 -9.80
C PHE A 486 0.37 10.39 -8.62
N PRO A 487 0.62 11.55 -7.98
CA PRO A 487 -0.22 12.06 -6.89
C PRO A 487 -1.71 12.08 -7.23
N LYS A 488 -2.57 11.90 -6.22
CA LYS A 488 -4.05 11.97 -6.32
C LYS A 488 -4.71 10.95 -7.25
N THR A 489 -3.95 10.00 -7.81
CA THR A 489 -4.45 9.01 -8.76
C THR A 489 -5.13 7.87 -8.02
N TYR A 490 -6.44 7.75 -8.20
CA TYR A 490 -7.14 6.52 -7.80
C TYR A 490 -6.68 5.39 -8.69
N HIS A 491 -6.29 4.27 -8.09
CA HIS A 491 -5.90 3.08 -8.82
C HIS A 491 -6.36 1.80 -8.12
N ALA A 492 -6.66 0.78 -8.92
CA ALA A 492 -7.14 -0.53 -8.48
C ALA A 492 -6.68 -1.61 -9.45
N GLY A 493 -6.88 -2.87 -9.08
CA GLY A 493 -6.54 -3.96 -9.97
C GLY A 493 -6.61 -5.33 -9.32
N PHE A 494 -6.22 -6.34 -10.11
CA PHE A 494 -6.21 -7.73 -9.69
C PHE A 494 -5.15 -8.53 -10.46
N SER A 495 -4.82 -9.72 -9.96
CA SER A 495 -3.78 -10.60 -10.52
C SER A 495 -4.39 -11.69 -11.41
N HIS A 496 -3.70 -12.04 -12.50
CA HIS A 496 -4.15 -13.07 -13.47
C HIS A 496 -3.79 -14.51 -13.08
N GLY A 497 -2.97 -14.65 -12.04
CA GLY A 497 -2.42 -15.92 -11.59
C GLY A 497 -1.44 -15.66 -10.46
N PHE A 498 -0.61 -16.67 -10.17
CA PHE A 498 0.46 -16.50 -9.21
C PHE A 498 1.43 -15.39 -9.67
N ASN A 499 1.67 -14.37 -8.83
CA ASN A 499 2.69 -13.36 -9.10
C ASN A 499 3.32 -12.80 -7.82
N CYS A 500 4.48 -12.14 -7.98
CA CYS A 500 5.18 -11.46 -6.91
C CYS A 500 5.55 -10.04 -7.34
N GLY A 501 4.90 -9.05 -6.73
CA GLY A 501 5.19 -7.63 -6.93
C GLY A 501 5.81 -7.01 -5.68
N GLU A 502 6.48 -5.88 -5.86
CA GLU A 502 7.01 -5.06 -4.76
C GLU A 502 6.72 -3.59 -5.06
N ALA A 503 6.35 -2.82 -4.04
CA ALA A 503 6.03 -1.40 -4.21
C ALA A 503 6.60 -0.55 -3.08
N VAL A 504 6.87 0.72 -3.38
CA VAL A 504 7.32 1.71 -2.42
C VAL A 504 6.82 3.09 -2.81
N ASN A 505 6.55 3.96 -1.83
CA ASN A 505 6.29 5.36 -2.13
C ASN A 505 7.60 6.10 -2.43
N VAL A 506 7.51 7.06 -3.33
CA VAL A 506 8.59 8.01 -3.63
C VAL A 506 8.03 9.42 -3.61
N ILE A 507 8.88 10.38 -3.25
CA ILE A 507 8.50 11.80 -3.20
C ILE A 507 9.26 12.56 -4.26
N THR A 508 8.58 12.94 -5.33
CA THR A 508 9.09 13.91 -6.32
C THR A 508 8.87 15.33 -5.80
N PHE A 509 9.62 16.31 -6.31
CA PHE A 509 9.47 17.70 -5.84
C PHE A 509 8.07 18.29 -6.06
N ASP A 510 7.39 17.89 -7.13
CA ASP A 510 6.04 18.36 -7.43
C ASP A 510 4.99 17.83 -6.42
N TRP A 511 5.38 16.89 -5.54
CA TRP A 511 4.55 16.43 -4.42
C TRP A 511 4.23 17.54 -3.41
N PHE A 512 5.08 18.56 -3.29
CA PHE A 512 4.87 19.64 -2.31
C PHE A 512 3.52 20.35 -2.50
N GLN A 513 3.05 20.46 -3.74
CA GLN A 513 1.74 21.05 -4.04
C GLN A 513 0.57 20.13 -3.63
N ASN A 514 0.80 18.81 -3.57
CA ASN A 514 -0.23 17.80 -3.37
C ASN A 514 -0.45 17.45 -1.89
N TYR A 515 0.60 17.45 -1.05
CA TYR A 515 0.42 17.07 0.36
C TYR A 515 -0.45 18.06 1.13
N GLN A 516 -0.40 19.35 0.79
CA GLN A 516 -1.19 20.38 1.46
C GLN A 516 -2.68 20.12 1.25
N GLU A 517 -3.07 19.81 0.01
CA GLU A 517 -4.42 19.38 -0.34
C GLU A 517 -4.80 18.08 0.40
N ALA A 518 -3.91 17.09 0.47
CA ALA A 518 -4.16 15.84 1.19
C ALA A 518 -4.45 16.08 2.68
N VAL A 519 -3.63 16.91 3.33
CA VAL A 519 -3.78 17.26 4.75
C VAL A 519 -5.10 17.98 4.99
N GLN A 520 -5.44 18.96 4.15
CA GLN A 520 -6.73 19.65 4.24
C GLN A 520 -7.90 18.69 4.06
N TYR A 521 -7.81 17.81 3.05
CA TYR A 521 -8.85 16.80 2.79
C TYR A 521 -9.05 15.87 4.00
N TYR A 522 -7.98 15.37 4.61
CA TYR A 522 -8.06 14.51 5.80
C TYR A 522 -8.77 15.20 6.97
N GLN A 523 -8.58 16.50 7.14
CA GLN A 523 -9.25 17.28 8.19
C GLN A 523 -10.76 17.40 7.98
N THR A 524 -11.26 17.21 6.76
CA THR A 524 -12.71 17.19 6.47
C THR A 524 -13.37 15.85 6.83
N ILE A 525 -12.58 14.79 6.99
CA ILE A 525 -13.08 13.44 7.19
C ILE A 525 -13.11 13.12 8.68
N LYS A 526 -14.21 13.50 9.31
CA LYS A 526 -14.50 13.22 10.72
C LYS A 526 -15.26 11.91 10.84
N HIS A 527 -14.79 11.01 11.69
CA HIS A 527 -15.54 9.78 11.97
C HIS A 527 -16.86 10.13 12.68
N PRO A 528 -18.02 9.64 12.22
CA PRO A 528 -19.33 10.11 12.68
C PRO A 528 -19.59 9.78 14.15
N THR A 529 -19.05 8.66 14.65
CA THR A 529 -19.29 8.17 16.02
C THR A 529 -18.05 8.15 16.90
N LYS A 530 -16.87 8.51 16.37
CA LYS A 530 -15.61 8.51 17.12
C LYS A 530 -15.00 9.89 16.95
N ASN A 531 -14.58 10.51 18.04
CA ASN A 531 -14.04 11.87 18.00
C ASN A 531 -12.57 11.88 17.51
N TYR A 532 -12.31 11.24 16.36
CA TYR A 532 -11.03 11.28 15.66
C TYR A 532 -11.23 11.52 14.15
N PHE A 533 -10.18 12.04 13.51
CA PHE A 533 -10.12 12.38 12.09
C PHE A 533 -9.26 11.36 11.35
N LYS A 534 -9.34 11.30 10.01
CA LYS A 534 -8.31 10.57 9.24
C LYS A 534 -6.95 11.19 9.55
N SER A 535 -6.05 10.40 10.12
CA SER A 535 -4.68 10.84 10.37
C SER A 535 -3.86 10.80 9.09
N ALA A 536 -3.00 11.80 8.92
CA ALA A 536 -1.85 11.70 8.02
C ALA A 536 -0.93 10.56 8.48
N SER A 537 -0.14 9.99 7.58
CA SER A 537 0.78 8.90 7.93
C SER A 537 2.04 9.40 8.65
N PHE A 538 2.40 10.67 8.42
CA PHE A 538 3.41 11.42 9.17
C PHE A 538 3.15 12.93 9.09
N ALA A 539 3.78 13.72 9.98
CA ALA A 539 3.77 15.18 9.86
C ALA A 539 4.77 15.62 8.77
N VAL A 540 4.32 16.38 7.78
CA VAL A 540 5.20 16.81 6.67
C VAL A 540 6.29 17.75 7.17
N GLU A 541 5.97 18.59 8.15
CA GLU A 541 6.90 19.43 8.88
C GLU A 541 8.05 18.63 9.50
N TRP A 542 7.76 17.44 10.03
CA TRP A 542 8.79 16.56 10.56
C TRP A 542 9.69 16.00 9.47
N LEU A 543 9.13 15.54 8.34
CA LEU A 543 9.91 15.07 7.20
C LEU A 543 10.90 16.14 6.75
N ILE A 544 10.42 17.37 6.53
CA ILE A 544 11.26 18.48 6.07
C ILE A 544 12.33 18.83 7.10
N SER A 545 11.99 18.90 8.38
CA SER A 545 13.02 19.13 9.41
C SER A 545 14.06 18.02 9.48
N GLN A 546 13.70 16.74 9.23
CA GLN A 546 14.71 15.68 9.12
C GLN A 546 15.63 15.88 7.90
N VAL A 547 15.09 16.37 6.78
CA VAL A 547 15.89 16.70 5.59
C VAL A 547 16.89 17.81 5.93
N ILE A 548 16.45 18.90 6.58
CA ILE A 548 17.33 20.02 6.95
C ILE A 548 18.38 19.61 7.97
N MET A 549 17.98 18.86 9.02
CA MET A 549 18.92 18.39 10.06
C MET A 549 20.00 17.43 9.53
N ASN A 550 19.81 16.83 8.36
CA ASN A 550 20.78 15.95 7.71
C ASN A 550 21.28 16.54 6.38
N MET A 551 21.19 17.87 6.20
CA MET A 551 21.50 18.54 4.94
C MET A 551 22.97 18.38 4.53
N GLU A 552 23.89 18.42 5.49
CA GLU A 552 25.33 18.26 5.21
C GLU A 552 25.64 16.92 4.54
N GLN A 553 25.05 15.83 5.04
CA GLN A 553 25.24 14.47 4.51
C GLN A 553 24.33 14.16 3.30
N SER A 554 23.46 15.09 2.92
CA SER A 554 22.50 14.93 1.85
C SER A 554 23.16 14.95 0.48
N LYS A 555 22.63 14.14 -0.44
CA LYS A 555 23.01 14.11 -1.86
C LYS A 555 21.93 14.81 -2.68
N PHE A 556 21.89 16.13 -2.57
CA PHE A 556 21.00 16.96 -3.37
C PHE A 556 21.80 17.73 -4.42
N ASP A 557 21.26 17.86 -5.63
CA ASP A 557 21.78 18.85 -6.57
C ASP A 557 21.24 20.25 -6.29
N LEU A 558 21.86 21.25 -6.93
CA LEU A 558 21.49 22.64 -6.76
C LEU A 558 20.01 22.90 -7.11
N SER A 559 19.50 22.27 -8.17
CA SER A 559 18.10 22.44 -8.59
C SER A 559 17.11 21.95 -7.52
N THR A 560 17.46 20.86 -6.84
CA THR A 560 16.73 20.30 -5.72
C THR A 560 16.80 21.20 -4.49
N LEU A 561 18.00 21.70 -4.15
CA LEU A 561 18.20 22.56 -3.00
C LEU A 561 17.41 23.88 -3.11
N VAL A 562 17.33 24.46 -4.31
CA VAL A 562 16.48 25.65 -4.56
C VAL A 562 15.03 25.37 -4.19
N LYS A 563 14.47 24.23 -4.64
CA LYS A 563 13.08 23.86 -4.33
C LYS A 563 12.88 23.57 -2.83
N ILE A 564 13.84 22.93 -2.18
CA ILE A 564 13.81 22.70 -0.73
C ILE A 564 13.79 24.04 0.01
N LYS A 565 14.64 25.00 -0.39
CA LYS A 565 14.68 26.33 0.21
C LYS A 565 13.35 27.07 0.04
N GLU A 566 12.80 27.08 -1.17
CA GLU A 566 11.50 27.72 -1.44
C GLU A 566 10.39 27.15 -0.55
N GLU A 567 10.31 25.83 -0.43
CA GLU A 567 9.30 25.19 0.41
C GLU A 567 9.56 25.41 1.91
N TRP A 568 10.82 25.36 2.33
CA TRP A 568 11.23 25.70 3.70
C TRP A 568 10.76 27.10 4.09
N SER A 569 11.05 28.10 3.26
CA SER A 569 10.63 29.48 3.52
C SER A 569 9.11 29.61 3.64
N LYS A 570 8.32 28.93 2.80
CA LYS A 570 6.85 28.93 2.91
C LYS A 570 6.37 28.31 4.22
N ILE A 571 6.94 27.17 4.59
CA ILE A 571 6.59 26.45 5.82
C ILE A 571 6.89 27.32 7.06
N VAL A 572 8.08 27.91 7.13
CA VAL A 572 8.50 28.79 8.24
C VAL A 572 7.62 30.03 8.30
N GLN A 573 7.39 30.71 7.18
CA GLN A 573 6.51 31.88 7.14
C GLN A 573 5.09 31.54 7.61
N ALA A 574 4.52 30.42 7.14
CA ALA A 574 3.19 29.98 7.55
C ALA A 574 3.14 29.67 9.06
N GLU A 575 4.17 29.04 9.60
CA GLU A 575 4.28 28.76 11.04
C GLU A 575 4.38 30.05 11.88
N GLN A 576 5.24 30.98 11.49
CA GLN A 576 5.39 32.28 12.15
C GLN A 576 4.11 33.10 12.12
N GLN A 577 3.40 33.11 10.99
CA GLN A 577 2.10 33.79 10.87
C GLN A 577 1.05 33.16 11.81
N LYS A 578 1.01 31.83 11.93
CA LYS A 578 0.11 31.16 12.88
C LYS A 578 0.41 31.56 14.32
N ARG A 579 1.70 31.59 14.72
CA ARG A 579 2.12 32.05 16.05
C ARG A 579 1.72 33.50 16.31
N LYS A 580 2.00 34.41 15.37
CA LYS A 580 1.62 35.83 15.46
C LYS A 580 0.12 36.03 15.62
N LYS A 581 -0.70 35.27 14.87
CA LYS A 581 -2.17 35.32 15.01
C LYS A 581 -2.64 34.91 16.41
N VAL A 582 -2.03 33.87 17.00
CA VAL A 582 -2.33 33.45 18.37
C VAL A 582 -1.95 34.54 19.38
N LEU A 583 -0.75 35.09 19.27
CA LEU A 583 -0.27 36.13 20.19
C LEU A 583 -1.14 37.39 20.11
N ALA A 584 -1.48 37.84 18.90
CA ALA A 584 -2.36 38.97 18.67
C ALA A 584 -3.77 38.78 19.27
N LYS A 585 -4.29 37.54 19.25
CA LYS A 585 -5.62 37.22 19.79
C LYS A 585 -5.70 37.32 21.31
N TYR A 586 -4.63 36.92 22.01
CA TYR A 586 -4.63 36.79 23.47
C TYR A 586 -3.84 37.88 24.19
N GLY A 587 -3.10 38.71 23.47
CA GLY A 587 -2.08 39.62 24.01
C GLY A 587 -0.78 38.86 24.25
N GLU A 588 0.31 39.37 23.67
CA GLU A 588 1.63 38.72 23.68
C GLU A 588 2.14 38.49 25.11
N GLU A 589 1.91 39.47 25.99
CA GLU A 589 2.24 39.43 27.40
C GLU A 589 1.45 38.38 28.21
N ASN A 590 0.30 37.93 27.70
CA ASN A 590 -0.58 36.99 28.40
C ASN A 590 -0.31 35.53 28.00
N VAL A 591 0.30 35.29 26.84
CA VAL A 591 0.55 33.95 26.33
C VAL A 591 1.93 33.48 26.79
N LYS A 592 1.95 32.51 27.70
CA LYS A 592 3.20 31.84 28.06
C LYS A 592 3.69 30.99 26.88
N ILE A 593 4.86 31.35 26.34
CA ILE A 593 5.58 30.54 25.35
C ILE A 593 6.45 29.51 26.07
N CYS A 594 6.36 28.25 25.64
CA CYS A 594 7.10 27.12 26.20
C CYS A 594 7.85 26.40 25.08
N GLU A 595 9.14 26.14 25.26
CA GLU A 595 9.87 25.26 24.33
C GLU A 595 9.63 23.78 24.62
N PHE A 596 9.70 22.95 23.58
CA PHE A 596 9.64 21.51 23.73
C PHE A 596 10.88 21.01 24.45
N SER A 597 10.70 20.16 25.47
CA SER A 597 11.82 19.59 26.23
C SER A 597 12.73 18.69 25.39
N ASN A 598 12.20 18.08 24.33
CA ASN A 598 12.95 17.27 23.39
C ASN A 598 12.61 17.66 21.95
N LYS A 599 13.43 18.51 21.32
CA LYS A 599 13.27 18.92 19.92
C LYS A 599 13.35 17.75 18.92
N LYS A 600 13.91 16.60 19.33
CA LYS A 600 14.06 15.37 18.50
C LYS A 600 12.93 14.35 18.69
N GLU A 601 11.92 14.62 19.50
CA GLU A 601 10.80 13.67 19.65
C GLU A 601 10.08 13.42 18.31
N ARG A 602 9.48 12.23 18.16
CA ARG A 602 8.75 11.83 16.95
C ARG A 602 7.48 12.68 16.77
N TYR A 603 7.08 12.85 15.51
CA TYR A 603 5.93 13.67 15.10
C TYR A 603 4.56 13.28 15.69
N ASP A 604 4.39 12.04 16.12
CA ASP A 604 3.11 11.45 16.50
C ASP A 604 2.68 11.77 17.95
N ARG A 605 3.46 12.59 18.67
CA ARG A 605 3.24 12.90 20.09
C ARG A 605 2.14 13.93 20.34
N HIS A 606 1.88 14.82 19.40
CA HIS A 606 1.00 15.97 19.61
C HIS A 606 -0.04 16.03 18.53
N ILE A 607 -1.25 15.60 18.87
CA ILE A 607 -2.39 15.53 17.96
C ILE A 607 -3.37 16.63 18.33
N CYS A 608 -3.78 17.42 17.33
CA CYS A 608 -4.79 18.45 17.52
C CYS A 608 -6.14 17.81 17.86
N TRP A 609 -6.74 18.20 18.99
CA TRP A 609 -8.07 17.75 19.39
C TRP A 609 -9.18 18.18 18.41
N LEU A 610 -8.97 19.26 17.66
CA LEU A 610 -9.98 19.88 16.79
C LEU A 610 -9.98 19.34 15.36
N CYS A 611 -8.82 18.97 14.80
CA CYS A 611 -8.72 18.45 13.43
C CYS A 611 -7.93 17.15 13.29
N GLY A 612 -7.39 16.60 14.37
CA GLY A 612 -6.60 15.36 14.36
C GLY A 612 -5.22 15.46 13.69
N TYR A 613 -4.81 16.64 13.21
CA TYR A 613 -3.49 16.81 12.58
C TYR A 613 -2.35 16.79 13.60
N TYR A 614 -1.18 16.32 13.17
CA TYR A 614 0.04 16.31 13.98
C TYR A 614 0.62 17.73 14.11
N SER A 615 0.70 18.21 15.34
CA SER A 615 1.19 19.55 15.68
C SER A 615 2.69 19.49 15.97
N PHE A 616 3.50 19.46 14.91
CA PHE A 616 4.94 19.23 15.04
C PHE A 616 5.74 20.46 15.52
N TYR A 617 5.59 21.61 14.85
CA TYR A 617 6.32 22.83 15.19
C TYR A 617 5.75 23.57 16.39
N SER A 618 4.43 23.64 16.50
CA SER A 618 3.78 24.31 17.63
C SER A 618 2.39 23.76 17.91
N TYR A 619 1.97 23.92 19.15
CA TYR A 619 0.59 23.64 19.58
C TYR A 619 0.15 24.56 20.72
N LEU A 620 -1.15 24.77 20.84
CA LEU A 620 -1.78 25.45 21.98
C LEU A 620 -2.17 24.43 23.03
N PHE A 621 -1.92 24.74 24.30
CA PHE A 621 -2.34 23.92 25.43
C PHE A 621 -3.18 24.73 26.41
N CYS A 622 -4.38 24.23 26.71
CA CYS A 622 -5.20 24.79 27.78
C CYS A 622 -4.99 24.01 29.08
N ASN A 623 -4.43 24.67 30.10
CA ASN A 623 -4.25 24.10 31.43
C ASN A 623 -5.58 23.75 32.12
N SER A 624 -6.66 24.50 31.85
CA SER A 624 -7.96 24.27 32.49
C SER A 624 -8.70 23.07 31.91
N CYS A 625 -8.57 22.81 30.60
CA CYS A 625 -9.29 21.73 29.92
C CYS A 625 -8.40 20.53 29.56
N ILE A 626 -7.08 20.65 29.74
CA ILE A 626 -6.09 19.62 29.35
C ILE A 626 -6.25 19.22 27.88
N LYS A 627 -6.46 20.22 27.00
CA LYS A 627 -6.65 20.04 25.56
C LYS A 627 -5.53 20.69 24.76
N LYS A 628 -5.15 20.01 23.67
CA LYS A 628 -4.16 20.48 22.69
C LYS A 628 -4.83 20.81 21.36
N SER A 629 -4.42 21.89 20.69
CA SER A 629 -4.75 22.14 19.29
C SER A 629 -3.51 22.56 18.50
N CYS A 630 -3.50 22.32 17.18
CA CYS A 630 -2.52 22.97 16.33
C CYS A 630 -2.78 24.48 16.28
N THR A 631 -1.77 25.25 15.90
CA THR A 631 -1.81 26.72 15.81
C THR A 631 -2.59 27.25 14.60
N SER A 632 -3.01 26.37 13.67
CA SER A 632 -4.04 26.72 12.68
C SER A 632 -5.40 26.95 13.33
N HIS A 633 -5.65 26.37 14.51
CA HIS A 633 -6.79 26.75 15.34
C HIS A 633 -6.33 27.82 16.33
N ASP A 634 -7.04 28.92 16.35
CA ASP A 634 -6.74 30.07 17.22
C ASP A 634 -7.14 29.84 18.69
N THR A 635 -7.77 28.70 19.02
CA THR A 635 -8.07 28.27 20.39
C THR A 635 -7.95 26.74 20.53
N PRO A 636 -7.53 26.21 21.70
CA PRO A 636 -7.54 24.76 21.94
C PRO A 636 -8.88 24.21 22.45
N CYS A 637 -9.76 25.07 22.97
CA CYS A 637 -11.03 24.69 23.56
C CYS A 637 -11.96 25.92 23.75
N LYS A 638 -13.19 25.67 24.23
CA LYS A 638 -14.24 26.69 24.39
C LYS A 638 -14.24 27.42 25.76
N CYS A 639 -13.26 27.20 26.64
CA CYS A 639 -13.31 27.73 28.01
C CYS A 639 -12.83 29.19 28.16
N ASN A 640 -12.53 29.88 27.05
CA ASN A 640 -12.08 31.28 26.99
C ASN A 640 -10.84 31.63 27.84
N LYS A 641 -10.10 30.64 28.35
CA LYS A 641 -8.85 30.86 29.09
C LYS A 641 -7.69 31.01 28.11
N THR A 642 -6.74 31.88 28.46
CA THR A 642 -5.50 32.05 27.69
C THR A 642 -4.70 30.75 27.67
N PRO A 643 -4.38 30.20 26.50
CA PRO A 643 -3.59 28.99 26.37
C PRO A 643 -2.10 29.28 26.55
N GLN A 644 -1.32 28.23 26.76
CA GLN A 644 0.13 28.25 26.57
C GLN A 644 0.43 27.90 25.11
N LEU A 645 1.42 28.58 24.52
CA LEU A 645 1.93 28.26 23.19
C LEU A 645 3.21 27.44 23.34
N PHE A 646 3.18 26.19 22.92
CA PHE A 646 4.38 25.36 22.86
C PHE A 646 5.02 25.47 21.48
N ILE A 647 6.33 25.68 21.41
CA ILE A 647 7.12 25.74 20.17
C ILE A 647 8.30 24.76 20.21
N ARG A 648 8.56 24.10 19.08
CA ARG A 648 9.71 23.19 18.93
C ARG A 648 10.98 23.94 18.54
N PHE A 649 10.84 24.92 17.66
CA PHE A 649 11.93 25.74 17.14
C PHE A 649 11.56 27.22 17.28
N THR A 650 12.50 28.02 17.77
CA THR A 650 12.39 29.49 17.80
C THR A 650 12.56 30.07 16.40
N ASP A 651 12.37 31.39 16.25
CA ASP A 651 12.60 32.06 14.97
C ASP A 651 14.10 32.10 14.63
N GLU A 652 14.97 32.15 15.63
CA GLU A 652 16.42 32.00 15.49
C GLU A 652 16.80 30.58 15.04
N ASP A 653 16.21 29.53 15.64
CA ASP A 653 16.43 28.14 15.21
C ASP A 653 16.07 27.96 13.71
N PHE A 654 14.97 28.58 13.25
CA PHE A 654 14.58 28.53 11.84
C PHE A 654 15.55 29.29 10.93
N ALA A 655 16.08 30.43 11.36
CA ALA A 655 17.08 31.20 10.62
C ALA A 655 18.41 30.42 10.50
N GLU A 656 18.86 29.77 11.58
CA GLU A 656 20.03 28.89 11.55
C GLU A 656 19.83 27.72 10.58
N GLN A 657 18.64 27.09 10.60
CA GLN A 657 18.28 26.01 9.69
C GLN A 657 18.25 26.46 8.23
N GLU A 658 17.81 27.69 7.93
CA GLU A 658 17.87 28.25 6.57
C GLU A 658 19.32 28.50 6.12
N GLU A 659 20.22 28.93 7.01
CA GLU A 659 21.63 29.11 6.65
C GLU A 659 22.33 27.79 6.33
N ILE A 660 21.95 26.69 6.97
CA ILE A 660 22.42 25.34 6.59
C ILE A 660 22.08 25.05 5.11
N ILE A 661 20.89 25.42 4.65
CA ILE A 661 20.47 25.24 3.26
C ILE A 661 21.32 26.13 2.34
N ASN A 662 21.48 27.41 2.70
CA ASN A 662 22.27 28.37 1.92
C ASN A 662 23.72 27.92 1.77
N GLN A 663 24.33 27.43 2.85
CA GLN A 663 25.68 26.91 2.85
C GLN A 663 25.80 25.69 1.92
N LYS A 664 24.86 24.76 1.99
CA LYS A 664 24.85 23.60 1.08
C LYS A 664 24.70 24.00 -0.39
N MET A 665 23.89 25.01 -0.68
CA MET A 665 23.74 25.55 -2.04
C MET A 665 25.04 26.18 -2.55
N LYS A 666 25.76 26.93 -1.70
CA LYS A 666 27.07 27.51 -2.03
C LYS A 666 28.08 26.40 -2.35
N GLU A 667 28.15 25.36 -1.52
CA GLU A 667 29.02 24.19 -1.74
C GLU A 667 28.73 23.47 -3.06
N CYS A 668 27.45 23.34 -3.45
CA CYS A 668 27.09 22.71 -4.73
C CYS A 668 27.34 23.60 -5.96
N SER A 669 27.55 24.90 -5.76
CA SER A 669 27.78 25.87 -6.84
C SER A 669 29.27 26.10 -7.12
N GLN A 670 30.15 25.68 -6.20
CA GLN A 670 31.61 25.67 -6.33
C GLN A 670 32.07 24.33 -6.92
#